data_AF-A0A922IN50-F1
#
_entry.id   AF-A0A922IN50-F1
#
_cell.length_a   1.000
_cell.length_b   1.000
_cell.length_c   1.000
_cell.angle_alpha   90.00
_cell.angle_beta   90.00
_cell.angle_gamma   90.00
#
_symmetry.space_group_name_H-M   'P 1'
#
loop_
_entity.id
_entity.type
_entity.pdbx_description
1 polymer ?
#
loop_
_entity_poly.entity_id
_entity_poly.type
_entity_poly.pdbx_seq_one_letter_code
_entity_poly.pdbx_strand_id
1 'polypeptide(L)'
;MPKSKSIEARPRKRKQSQRTEELTTSVSEHPKREVNHISHLSDGSRHPKLRSRVSHERSFLTDFHIVNKVPKWLILSFIYLGVLIFLMMIVFRQVMVWYQGKQVITPLHLPKVVSDASSHERSHSLFWGSYRPGIYFGMKHRSPKSLLFGVMWTVQDPENFVYRHSCDQFDGVLSYNWLEHDGRTFGTQQIVDIHHIITISFVKPSSDLMGGDWTVRISAVARNRTSMEYPLSVIVYFYYPGDKNDFFIEPVISNKKITGLEGSSMELSDFHVLFHPTPHKLQESSLVAYIPREDTIKETMLSGLGVRRDKNFLALTGVTKNHNKNQPPNAWFYEISTKPNENNQPILDVEFLRSQSPFEGFHGNSFSEELSKQSISFHKRFVERFSVDLTKFSNRQVNLSKISVSNLLGGIGFFYGTSLVRSANIGPEPVSNWASSLFTATPSRPNFPRGFLWDEGFHGLILARWDPNLAMETVGSWLDLMNANGWIPREQILGWEARSKVPSEFVVQSSDVANPPSLILTVEALLDRLPRLTVAEANEFRRWSLLILPRLHVWYQWFNTTQIGPVPLSYRWRGRNPNEIHQLNPLTLSSGLDDFPRASHPTDDERHIDLRCWMTLFARVMARLASIVTQFMQADQNANGRSKLEETRSLIAEYTRWADLLSDENELDRLHWSGKQGRYADYGLHTDFVRLEMPDIPKGSHVSDEMRLVRVTVKTPSLQLVDTSFGYVNLFPFLLKVLSPTSPRLPRLLADLSNKELLWSEFGLRSINLKSPFYHTHNTKDDPPYWRGAIWININYLAVQSLRYYSHHSRTPVPVAAEAKRLAEQLTQNLARTVLGGLERTGHLWEQYNDQTGNGQRGHPFSGWTSLISLIISDSS
;
A
#
# COMPACT_ATOMS: atom_id res chain seq x y z
N MET A 1 -21.40 -9.74 -27.56
CA MET A 1 -21.47 -8.74 -28.66
C MET A 1 -22.92 -8.29 -28.84
N PRO A 2 -23.16 -6.99 -29.01
CA PRO A 2 -23.52 -6.46 -30.33
C PRO A 2 -22.57 -5.34 -30.81
N LYS A 3 -22.64 -5.09 -32.12
CA LYS A 3 -21.64 -4.47 -33.02
C LYS A 3 -21.40 -2.97 -32.78
N SER A 4 -20.14 -2.55 -32.65
CA SER A 4 -19.71 -1.15 -32.72
C SER A 4 -19.24 -0.79 -34.14
N LYS A 5 -19.67 0.39 -34.60
CA LYS A 5 -19.29 0.99 -35.88
C LYS A 5 -17.91 1.64 -35.77
N SER A 6 -17.09 1.43 -36.80
CA SER A 6 -15.77 2.02 -37.01
C SER A 6 -15.87 3.49 -37.43
N ILE A 7 -14.99 4.33 -36.87
CA ILE A 7 -14.67 5.66 -37.40
C ILE A 7 -13.16 5.73 -37.59
N GLU A 8 -12.73 5.86 -38.85
CA GLU A 8 -11.35 6.05 -39.28
C GLU A 8 -10.84 7.46 -38.92
N ALA A 9 -9.64 7.55 -38.33
CA ALA A 9 -8.91 8.80 -38.17
C ALA A 9 -7.64 8.78 -39.03
N ARG A 10 -7.60 9.60 -40.08
CA ARG A 10 -6.39 9.90 -40.87
C ARG A 10 -5.60 11.04 -40.23
N PRO A 11 -4.25 11.01 -40.24
CA PRO A 11 -3.43 12.08 -39.66
C PRO A 11 -3.17 13.21 -40.67
N ARG A 12 -3.29 14.47 -40.21
CA ARG A 12 -2.86 15.66 -40.98
C ARG A 12 -1.39 15.99 -40.70
N LYS A 13 -0.64 16.11 -41.80
CA LYS A 13 0.78 16.48 -41.89
C LYS A 13 1.05 17.88 -41.32
N ARG A 14 2.11 18.00 -40.52
CA ARG A 14 2.73 19.26 -40.07
C ARG A 14 3.85 19.62 -41.05
N LYS A 15 3.80 20.83 -41.65
CA LYS A 15 4.91 21.38 -42.45
C LYS A 15 5.83 22.20 -41.53
N GLN A 16 7.12 21.89 -41.55
CA GLN A 16 8.22 22.75 -41.13
C GLN A 16 8.59 23.70 -42.28
N SER A 17 8.95 24.94 -41.97
CA SER A 17 9.99 25.66 -42.71
C SER A 17 10.79 26.55 -41.75
N GLN A 18 12.10 26.35 -41.78
CA GLN A 18 13.16 27.10 -41.11
C GLN A 18 13.47 28.42 -41.84
N ARG A 19 13.95 29.44 -41.11
CA ARG A 19 15.24 30.15 -41.28
C ARG A 19 15.27 31.37 -40.34
N THR A 20 16.17 31.55 -39.36
CA THR A 20 17.64 31.83 -39.32
C THR A 20 18.00 33.31 -39.54
N GLU A 21 18.99 33.76 -38.75
CA GLU A 21 19.80 35.02 -38.73
C GLU A 21 19.40 36.01 -37.61
N GLU A 22 20.13 36.17 -36.49
CA GLU A 22 21.52 36.62 -36.18
C GLU A 22 21.68 38.14 -35.89
N LEU A 23 22.00 38.42 -34.61
CA LEU A 23 22.98 39.37 -34.01
C LEU A 23 23.16 40.83 -34.50
N THR A 24 23.09 41.78 -33.53
CA THR A 24 24.07 42.85 -33.14
C THR A 24 23.36 44.06 -32.47
N THR A 25 23.65 44.43 -31.19
CA THR A 25 24.46 45.59 -30.69
C THR A 25 24.22 46.91 -31.44
N SER A 26 24.01 48.13 -30.91
CA SER A 26 24.41 48.81 -29.66
C SER A 26 24.04 50.33 -29.72
N VAL A 27 23.70 50.94 -28.56
CA VAL A 27 24.21 52.24 -28.04
C VAL A 27 23.53 53.62 -28.34
N SER A 28 23.30 54.31 -27.20
CA SER A 28 23.32 55.75 -26.79
C SER A 28 22.40 56.86 -27.33
N GLU A 29 21.89 57.60 -26.33
CA GLU A 29 21.98 59.07 -26.10
C GLU A 29 20.83 60.04 -26.47
N HIS A 30 20.61 60.93 -25.49
CA HIS A 30 19.78 62.14 -25.35
C HIS A 30 19.86 63.17 -26.51
N PRO A 31 19.12 64.32 -26.56
CA PRO A 31 18.49 65.09 -25.46
C PRO A 31 17.14 65.81 -25.70
N LYS A 32 16.68 66.43 -24.61
CA LYS A 32 15.65 67.47 -24.34
C LYS A 32 15.39 68.54 -25.43
N ARG A 33 14.15 69.05 -25.50
CA ARG A 33 13.83 70.50 -25.28
C ARG A 33 12.33 70.80 -25.14
N GLU A 34 12.06 71.78 -24.26
CA GLU A 34 10.79 72.43 -23.92
C GLU A 34 10.29 73.41 -25.01
N VAL A 35 9.01 73.86 -24.91
CA VAL A 35 8.60 75.27 -24.63
C VAL A 35 7.15 75.58 -25.08
N ASN A 36 6.35 76.03 -24.10
CA ASN A 36 5.29 77.09 -24.00
C ASN A 36 4.12 77.30 -25.00
N HIS A 37 2.93 77.57 -24.42
CA HIS A 37 2.11 78.82 -24.46
C HIS A 37 0.78 78.59 -23.65
N ILE A 38 0.37 79.35 -22.60
CA ILE A 38 -0.23 80.71 -22.49
C ILE A 38 -1.51 80.84 -23.36
N SER A 39 -2.73 81.26 -22.97
CA SER A 39 -3.32 81.91 -21.76
C SER A 39 -4.86 82.08 -21.84
N HIS A 40 -5.50 82.20 -20.66
CA HIS A 40 -6.59 83.10 -20.21
C HIS A 40 -8.02 83.14 -20.82
N LEU A 41 -9.01 83.07 -19.90
CA LEU A 41 -10.23 83.88 -19.85
C LEU A 41 -10.75 84.00 -18.38
N SER A 42 -11.08 85.23 -17.98
CA SER A 42 -11.70 85.72 -16.73
C SER A 42 -13.24 85.56 -16.76
N ASP A 43 -14.12 85.82 -15.79
CA ASP A 43 -14.16 86.59 -14.54
C ASP A 43 -15.45 86.18 -13.74
N GLY A 44 -15.57 86.50 -12.45
CA GLY A 44 -16.87 86.42 -11.75
C GLY A 44 -16.86 86.17 -10.23
N SER A 45 -16.62 87.22 -9.45
CA SER A 45 -16.63 87.30 -7.98
C SER A 45 -17.96 86.97 -7.28
N ARG A 46 -17.90 86.47 -6.02
CA ARG A 46 -18.59 87.04 -4.82
C ARG A 46 -18.28 86.23 -3.53
N HIS A 47 -17.81 86.93 -2.50
CA HIS A 47 -17.84 86.51 -1.10
C HIS A 47 -18.90 87.32 -0.34
N PRO A 48 -19.44 86.78 0.77
CA PRO A 48 -19.45 87.58 1.98
C PRO A 48 -19.01 86.81 3.24
N LYS A 49 -18.46 87.58 4.18
CA LYS A 49 -18.09 87.24 5.56
C LYS A 49 -19.34 86.93 6.41
N LEU A 50 -19.26 85.98 7.36
CA LEU A 50 -19.46 86.25 8.81
C LEU A 50 -19.32 85.01 9.73
N ARG A 51 -18.67 85.27 10.86
CA ARG A 51 -18.87 84.75 12.23
C ARG A 51 -18.44 83.32 12.63
N SER A 52 -17.49 83.37 13.56
CA SER A 52 -17.08 82.38 14.55
C SER A 52 -18.23 81.68 15.30
N ARG A 53 -18.16 80.36 15.38
CA ARG A 53 -18.52 79.62 16.58
C ARG A 53 -17.51 78.49 16.78
N VAL A 54 -16.76 78.61 17.85
CA VAL A 54 -15.86 77.60 18.39
C VAL A 54 -16.73 76.44 18.88
N SER A 55 -16.51 75.23 18.37
CA SER A 55 -16.79 74.00 19.10
C SER A 55 -15.52 73.17 19.16
N HIS A 56 -15.00 73.02 20.37
CA HIS A 56 -13.98 72.04 20.71
C HIS A 56 -14.42 70.64 20.26
N GLU A 57 -13.63 69.99 19.41
CA GLU A 57 -13.51 68.54 19.44
C GLU A 57 -12.05 68.16 19.65
N ARG A 58 -11.86 67.49 20.80
CA ARG A 58 -10.60 67.05 21.37
C ARG A 58 -9.99 65.98 20.47
N SER A 59 -8.72 66.13 20.13
CA SER A 59 -7.91 65.03 19.63
C SER A 59 -7.88 63.93 20.68
N PHE A 60 -8.19 62.69 20.29
CA PHE A 60 -8.05 61.47 21.10
C PHE A 60 -6.59 61.10 21.41
N LEU A 61 -5.66 62.06 21.32
CA LEU A 61 -4.22 61.89 21.55
C LEU A 61 -3.71 62.66 22.78
N THR A 62 -4.59 63.19 23.63
CA THR A 62 -4.18 63.98 24.81
C THR A 62 -4.73 63.49 26.15
N ASP A 63 -4.96 62.19 26.32
CA ASP A 63 -5.26 61.59 27.63
C ASP A 63 -4.25 60.48 28.01
N PHE A 64 -2.95 60.73 27.80
CA PHE A 64 -1.87 60.09 28.57
C PHE A 64 -0.86 61.15 29.00
N HIS A 65 -1.02 61.66 30.22
CA HIS A 65 -0.12 62.61 30.88
C HIS A 65 1.24 61.99 31.29
N ILE A 66 1.91 61.27 30.38
CA ILE A 66 3.30 60.79 30.54
C ILE A 66 4.20 61.12 29.32
N VAL A 67 3.65 61.59 28.18
CA VAL A 67 4.45 61.65 26.93
C VAL A 67 5.29 62.93 26.73
N ASN A 68 5.06 64.02 27.48
CA ASN A 68 5.86 65.26 27.31
C ASN A 68 7.24 65.27 28.00
N LYS A 69 7.73 64.13 28.49
CA LYS A 69 9.10 63.97 29.02
C LYS A 69 9.90 62.82 28.41
N VAL A 70 9.38 62.13 27.39
CA VAL A 70 10.14 61.06 26.71
C VAL A 70 10.85 61.67 25.49
N PRO A 71 12.20 61.69 25.45
CA PRO A 71 12.95 62.14 24.29
C PRO A 71 12.51 61.41 23.01
N LYS A 72 12.38 62.13 21.88
CA LYS A 72 12.00 61.54 20.57
C LYS A 72 12.91 60.37 20.16
N TRP A 73 14.18 60.38 20.57
CA TRP A 73 15.13 59.29 20.33
C TRP A 73 14.75 57.99 21.06
N LEU A 74 14.13 58.07 22.25
CA LEU A 74 13.63 56.89 22.97
C LEU A 74 12.42 56.28 22.25
N ILE A 75 11.50 57.10 21.74
CA ILE A 75 10.35 56.63 20.95
C ILE A 75 10.83 55.96 19.65
N LEU A 76 11.78 56.58 18.93
CA LEU A 76 12.40 55.97 17.75
C LEU A 76 13.16 54.68 18.09
N SER A 77 13.84 54.62 19.24
CA SER A 77 14.52 53.41 19.71
C SER A 77 13.54 52.27 20.01
N PHE A 78 12.37 52.56 20.60
CA PHE A 78 11.32 51.56 20.83
C PHE A 78 10.70 51.07 19.53
N ILE A 79 10.49 51.95 18.54
CA ILE A 79 10.00 51.57 17.22
C ILE A 79 11.05 50.69 16.50
N TYR A 80 12.32 51.08 16.52
CA TYR A 80 13.40 50.31 15.91
C TYR A 80 13.55 48.93 16.57
N LEU A 81 13.46 48.86 17.89
CA LEU A 81 13.47 47.60 18.64
C LEU A 81 12.25 46.73 18.28
N GLY A 82 11.06 47.33 18.17
CA GLY A 82 9.84 46.63 17.74
C GLY A 82 9.95 46.06 16.33
N VAL A 83 10.50 46.83 15.39
CA VAL A 83 10.75 46.36 14.01
C VAL A 83 11.81 45.26 13.98
N LEU A 84 12.89 45.39 14.77
CA LEU A 84 13.92 44.37 14.87
C LEU A 84 13.37 43.06 15.45
N ILE A 85 12.56 43.12 16.52
CA ILE A 85 11.89 41.94 17.09
C ILE A 85 10.95 41.31 16.05
N PHE A 86 10.17 42.11 15.34
CA PHE A 86 9.27 41.61 14.30
C PHE A 86 10.04 40.92 13.15
N LEU A 87 11.14 41.52 12.68
CA LEU A 87 12.02 40.91 11.68
C LEU A 87 12.67 39.62 12.20
N MET A 88 13.14 39.60 13.45
CA MET A 88 13.66 38.38 14.08
C MET A 88 12.59 37.29 14.20
N MET A 89 11.34 37.64 14.51
CA MET A 89 10.22 36.69 14.53
C MET A 89 9.92 36.12 13.14
N ILE A 90 9.98 36.95 12.08
CA ILE A 90 9.82 36.48 10.69
C ILE A 90 10.97 35.54 10.32
N VAL A 91 12.22 35.93 10.58
CA VAL A 91 13.40 35.09 10.29
C VAL A 91 13.31 33.78 11.06
N PHE A 92 12.99 33.81 12.35
CA PHE A 92 12.80 32.63 13.17
C PHE A 92 11.70 31.73 12.60
N ARG A 93 10.54 32.29 12.23
CA ARG A 93 9.46 31.53 11.58
C ARG A 93 9.94 30.89 10.26
N GLN A 94 10.66 31.63 9.43
CA GLN A 94 11.18 31.13 8.15
C GLN A 94 12.17 29.97 8.36
N VAL A 95 13.06 30.10 9.35
CA VAL A 95 14.02 29.05 9.74
C VAL A 95 13.29 27.83 10.28
N MET A 96 12.24 28.00 11.09
CA MET A 96 11.44 26.90 11.61
C MET A 96 10.69 26.16 10.50
N VAL A 97 10.07 26.87 9.54
CA VAL A 97 9.41 26.25 8.38
C VAL A 97 10.43 25.48 7.55
N TRP A 98 11.59 26.07 7.26
CA TRP A 98 12.66 25.41 6.53
C TRP A 98 13.16 24.15 7.26
N TYR A 99 13.36 24.24 8.57
CA TYR A 99 13.79 23.11 9.40
C TYR A 99 12.75 21.97 9.39
N GLN A 100 11.46 22.30 9.58
CA GLN A 100 10.36 21.34 9.49
C GLN A 100 10.27 20.70 8.10
N GLY A 101 10.43 21.49 7.04
CA GLY A 101 10.46 20.99 5.66
C GLY A 101 11.60 20.01 5.43
N LYS A 102 12.80 20.30 5.97
CA LYS A 102 13.95 19.40 5.89
C LYS A 102 13.72 18.08 6.64
N GLN A 103 13.06 18.11 7.80
CA GLN A 103 12.74 16.89 8.56
C GLN A 103 11.81 15.94 7.80
N VAL A 104 10.90 16.47 6.96
CA VAL A 104 9.97 15.64 6.17
C VAL A 104 10.70 14.72 5.19
N ILE A 105 11.82 15.18 4.63
CA ILE A 105 12.65 14.46 3.64
C ILE A 105 13.93 13.85 4.23
N THR A 106 14.02 13.80 5.56
CA THR A 106 15.17 13.20 6.26
C THR A 106 14.72 11.91 6.95
N PRO A 107 15.46 10.79 6.83
CA PRO A 107 15.12 9.56 7.54
C PRO A 107 15.22 9.73 9.05
N LEU A 108 14.43 8.95 9.80
CA LEU A 108 14.53 8.92 11.25
C LEU A 108 15.93 8.48 11.71
N HIS A 109 16.57 9.29 12.55
CA HIS A 109 17.91 9.04 13.06
C HIS A 109 17.91 8.00 14.20
N LEU A 110 17.66 6.75 13.84
CA LEU A 110 17.75 5.58 14.70
C LEU A 110 18.42 4.42 13.93
N PRO A 111 19.05 3.45 14.62
CA PRO A 111 19.56 2.25 13.97
C PRO A 111 18.46 1.55 13.18
N LYS A 112 18.75 1.13 11.94
CA LYS A 112 17.77 0.42 11.11
C LYS A 112 17.33 -0.87 11.80
N VAL A 113 16.05 -1.18 11.70
CA VAL A 113 15.50 -2.45 12.18
C VAL A 113 16.01 -3.59 11.29
N VAL A 114 15.99 -3.34 9.98
CA VAL A 114 16.50 -4.21 8.92
C VAL A 114 17.81 -3.59 8.40
N SER A 115 18.95 -4.19 8.70
CA SER A 115 20.27 -3.64 8.34
C SER A 115 20.55 -3.68 6.83
N ASP A 116 21.04 -2.57 6.26
CA ASP A 116 21.41 -2.46 4.82
C ASP A 116 22.72 -3.18 4.46
N ALA A 117 23.63 -3.36 5.43
CA ALA A 117 24.91 -4.01 5.20
C ALA A 117 24.75 -5.52 5.36
N SER A 118 25.01 -6.24 4.28
CA SER A 118 25.47 -7.63 4.29
C SER A 118 26.28 -7.99 5.54
N SER A 119 25.82 -8.96 6.31
CA SER A 119 26.70 -9.91 6.97
C SER A 119 25.94 -11.23 7.15
N HIS A 120 25.91 -12.04 6.09
CA HIS A 120 26.08 -13.49 6.08
C HIS A 120 25.33 -14.41 7.09
N GLU A 121 24.45 -13.90 7.95
CA GLU A 121 23.91 -14.68 9.09
C GLU A 121 22.41 -14.46 9.34
N ARG A 122 21.82 -13.32 8.96
CA ARG A 122 20.42 -13.01 9.37
C ARG A 122 19.30 -13.56 8.50
N SER A 123 19.60 -14.14 7.34
CA SER A 123 18.83 -15.23 6.69
C SER A 123 19.23 -15.30 5.22
N HIS A 124 20.28 -16.08 4.94
CA HIS A 124 20.59 -16.56 3.58
C HIS A 124 19.34 -17.08 2.84
N SER A 125 18.38 -17.64 3.58
CA SER A 125 17.11 -18.10 3.03
C SER A 125 16.13 -17.01 2.56
N LEU A 126 16.35 -15.72 2.82
CA LEU A 126 15.55 -14.61 2.27
C LEU A 126 16.29 -13.78 1.21
N PHE A 127 17.53 -14.13 0.87
CA PHE A 127 18.30 -13.35 -0.10
C PHE A 127 17.63 -13.35 -1.48
N TRP A 128 17.37 -14.54 -2.05
CA TRP A 128 16.54 -14.73 -3.24
C TRP A 128 15.09 -15.05 -2.91
N GLY A 129 14.17 -14.64 -3.78
CA GLY A 129 12.79 -15.11 -3.73
C GLY A 129 11.98 -14.62 -4.92
N SER A 130 10.72 -15.02 -4.96
CA SER A 130 9.70 -14.61 -5.95
C SER A 130 9.24 -13.14 -5.77
N TYR A 131 10.19 -12.25 -5.46
CA TYR A 131 9.97 -10.89 -4.94
C TYR A 131 9.53 -9.85 -5.99
N ARG A 132 8.87 -10.29 -7.06
CA ARG A 132 8.32 -9.46 -8.15
C ARG A 132 6.83 -9.75 -8.34
N PRO A 133 5.97 -9.39 -7.36
CA PRO A 133 4.57 -9.80 -7.34
C PRO A 133 3.75 -9.30 -8.55
N GLY A 134 4.17 -8.20 -9.20
CA GLY A 134 3.49 -7.60 -10.36
C GLY A 134 3.58 -8.39 -11.68
N ILE A 135 4.36 -9.47 -11.72
CA ILE A 135 4.46 -10.37 -12.89
C ILE A 135 4.03 -11.79 -12.51
N TYR A 136 3.63 -12.60 -13.49
CA TYR A 136 3.12 -13.95 -13.25
C TYR A 136 4.14 -14.84 -12.54
N PHE A 137 5.41 -14.78 -12.96
CA PHE A 137 6.50 -15.38 -12.21
C PHE A 137 7.81 -14.63 -12.47
N GLY A 138 8.53 -14.30 -11.40
CA GLY A 138 9.91 -13.88 -11.49
C GLY A 138 10.57 -13.84 -10.13
N MET A 139 11.90 -13.90 -10.16
CA MET A 139 12.74 -13.92 -8.96
C MET A 139 13.69 -12.74 -8.99
N LYS A 140 14.09 -12.28 -7.80
CA LYS A 140 15.16 -11.30 -7.61
C LYS A 140 15.78 -11.48 -6.24
N HIS A 141 17.03 -11.04 -6.08
CA HIS A 141 17.64 -10.94 -4.75
C HIS A 141 17.35 -9.59 -4.08
N ARG A 142 17.35 -9.54 -2.74
CA ARG A 142 17.10 -8.33 -1.94
C ARG A 142 18.29 -7.37 -2.03
N SER A 143 18.28 -6.49 -3.03
CA SER A 143 19.35 -5.53 -3.29
C SER A 143 18.86 -4.25 -3.98
N PRO A 144 19.49 -3.09 -3.76
CA PRO A 144 19.31 -1.90 -4.59
C PRO A 144 19.47 -2.13 -6.10
N LYS A 145 20.41 -3.02 -6.49
CA LYS A 145 20.72 -3.38 -7.88
C LYS A 145 20.57 -4.89 -8.07
N SER A 146 19.33 -5.38 -7.99
CA SER A 146 19.04 -6.82 -8.13
C SER A 146 19.22 -7.35 -9.56
N LEU A 147 19.68 -8.60 -9.70
CA LEU A 147 19.51 -9.38 -10.92
C LEU A 147 18.06 -9.87 -10.97
N LEU A 148 17.37 -9.60 -12.07
CA LEU A 148 15.96 -9.95 -12.24
C LEU A 148 15.81 -11.15 -13.16
N PHE A 149 15.14 -12.20 -12.67
CA PHE A 149 14.65 -13.32 -13.46
C PHE A 149 13.15 -13.17 -13.72
N GLY A 150 12.66 -13.60 -14.87
CA GLY A 150 11.22 -13.74 -15.08
C GLY A 150 10.84 -14.64 -16.24
N VAL A 151 9.55 -15.00 -16.25
CA VAL A 151 8.95 -15.90 -17.25
C VAL A 151 7.91 -15.15 -18.07
N MET A 152 7.90 -15.40 -19.37
CA MET A 152 6.86 -14.99 -20.32
C MET A 152 6.43 -16.22 -21.12
N TRP A 153 5.23 -16.18 -21.67
CA TRP A 153 4.79 -17.22 -22.61
C TRP A 153 3.82 -16.68 -23.64
N THR A 154 3.68 -17.42 -24.74
CA THR A 154 2.69 -17.16 -25.77
C THR A 154 2.31 -18.46 -26.47
N VAL A 155 1.11 -18.49 -27.06
CA VAL A 155 0.68 -19.55 -27.97
C VAL A 155 1.13 -19.14 -29.37
N GLN A 156 1.72 -20.07 -30.12
CA GLN A 156 2.11 -19.86 -31.52
C GLN A 156 0.88 -19.95 -32.44
N ASP A 157 -0.09 -19.08 -32.18
CA ASP A 157 -1.34 -18.92 -32.93
C ASP A 157 -1.18 -17.75 -33.93
N PRO A 158 -1.18 -18.03 -35.25
CA PRO A 158 -1.06 -17.01 -36.29
C PRO A 158 -2.11 -15.89 -36.24
N GLU A 159 -3.30 -16.17 -35.70
CA GLU A 159 -4.41 -15.22 -35.65
C GLU A 159 -4.40 -14.37 -34.38
N ASN A 160 -3.79 -14.87 -33.29
CA ASN A 160 -3.85 -14.24 -31.97
C ASN A 160 -2.56 -14.42 -31.17
N PHE A 161 -1.51 -13.69 -31.56
CA PHE A 161 -0.26 -13.65 -30.81
C PHE A 161 -0.35 -12.71 -29.60
N VAL A 162 -0.47 -13.29 -28.40
CA VAL A 162 -0.43 -12.50 -27.15
C VAL A 162 0.61 -13.05 -26.19
N TYR A 163 1.52 -12.18 -25.78
CA TYR A 163 2.57 -12.49 -24.80
C TYR A 163 2.11 -12.14 -23.38
N ARG A 164 2.17 -13.12 -22.48
CA ARG A 164 1.89 -12.95 -21.04
C ARG A 164 3.17 -12.66 -20.27
N HIS A 165 3.12 -11.73 -19.32
CA HIS A 165 4.28 -11.34 -18.51
C HIS A 165 3.85 -10.69 -17.19
N SER A 166 3.37 -9.44 -17.22
CA SER A 166 2.76 -8.77 -16.07
C SER A 166 1.40 -9.39 -15.77
N CYS A 167 1.06 -9.47 -14.49
CA CYS A 167 -0.29 -9.83 -14.06
C CYS A 167 -1.26 -8.76 -14.57
N ASP A 168 -2.24 -9.15 -15.38
CA ASP A 168 -3.24 -8.26 -15.95
C ASP A 168 -4.61 -8.95 -15.92
N GLN A 169 -5.64 -8.22 -15.49
CA GLN A 169 -7.00 -8.76 -15.35
C GLN A 169 -7.69 -8.94 -16.71
N PHE A 170 -7.18 -8.29 -17.76
CA PHE A 170 -7.83 -8.24 -19.08
C PHE A 170 -7.09 -9.04 -20.14
N ASP A 171 -6.03 -9.75 -19.77
CA ASP A 171 -5.18 -10.43 -20.73
C ASP A 171 -5.74 -11.80 -21.17
N GLY A 172 -6.71 -12.36 -20.44
CA GLY A 172 -7.40 -13.61 -20.78
C GLY A 172 -6.94 -14.82 -19.97
N VAL A 173 -5.95 -14.68 -19.08
CA VAL A 173 -5.62 -15.71 -18.09
C VAL A 173 -6.83 -15.90 -17.16
N LEU A 174 -7.33 -17.13 -17.07
CA LEU A 174 -8.56 -17.44 -16.33
C LEU A 174 -8.34 -17.45 -14.83
N SER A 175 -7.26 -18.09 -14.37
CA SER A 175 -6.89 -18.11 -12.96
C SER A 175 -5.40 -18.33 -12.77
N TYR A 176 -4.85 -17.86 -11.66
CA TYR A 176 -3.49 -18.18 -11.27
C TYR A 176 -3.36 -18.13 -9.75
N ASN A 177 -2.81 -19.19 -9.17
CA ASN A 177 -2.68 -19.33 -7.73
C ASN A 177 -1.37 -20.01 -7.36
N TRP A 178 -0.73 -19.51 -6.32
CA TRP A 178 0.23 -20.30 -5.57
C TRP A 178 -0.54 -21.38 -4.82
N LEU A 179 -0.33 -22.65 -5.22
CA LEU A 179 -0.92 -23.79 -4.53
C LEU A 179 -0.19 -24.03 -3.21
N GLU A 180 1.13 -23.87 -3.25
CA GLU A 180 2.06 -24.02 -2.14
C GLU A 180 3.13 -22.95 -2.28
N HIS A 181 3.42 -22.22 -1.20
CA HIS A 181 4.52 -21.26 -1.14
C HIS A 181 4.86 -21.05 0.33
N ASP A 182 6.11 -21.23 0.73
CA ASP A 182 6.50 -21.09 2.14
C ASP A 182 7.07 -19.71 2.50
N GLY A 183 7.32 -18.88 1.49
CA GLY A 183 7.91 -17.55 1.66
C GLY A 183 9.44 -17.56 1.81
N ARG A 184 10.06 -18.74 1.78
CA ARG A 184 11.50 -18.92 1.97
C ARG A 184 12.09 -19.81 0.90
N THR A 185 11.86 -21.12 0.93
CA THR A 185 12.65 -22.11 0.18
C THR A 185 11.99 -22.58 -1.11
N PHE A 186 10.67 -22.59 -1.23
CA PHE A 186 10.02 -23.16 -2.42
C PHE A 186 8.63 -22.58 -2.69
N GLY A 187 8.13 -22.86 -3.89
CA GLY A 187 6.73 -22.65 -4.22
C GLY A 187 6.33 -23.33 -5.51
N THR A 188 5.05 -23.65 -5.63
CA THR A 188 4.40 -24.19 -6.83
C THR A 188 3.19 -23.33 -7.16
N GLN A 189 3.24 -22.70 -8.33
CA GLN A 189 2.17 -21.89 -8.89
C GLN A 189 1.53 -22.61 -10.06
N GLN A 190 0.20 -22.54 -10.14
CA GLN A 190 -0.56 -22.97 -11.30
C GLN A 190 -1.20 -21.75 -11.97
N ILE A 191 -1.06 -21.67 -13.28
CA ILE A 191 -1.64 -20.63 -14.14
C ILE A 191 -2.54 -21.33 -15.16
N VAL A 192 -3.84 -21.06 -15.09
CA VAL A 192 -4.84 -21.56 -16.03
C VAL A 192 -5.08 -20.48 -17.09
N ASP A 193 -4.51 -20.69 -18.26
CA ASP A 193 -4.69 -19.85 -19.44
C ASP A 193 -5.81 -20.43 -20.34
N ILE A 194 -6.09 -19.79 -21.47
CA ILE A 194 -7.16 -20.17 -22.41
C ILE A 194 -6.93 -21.59 -22.96
N HIS A 195 -5.69 -21.95 -23.28
CA HIS A 195 -5.37 -23.23 -23.92
C HIS A 195 -4.55 -24.17 -23.03
N HIS A 196 -3.92 -23.65 -21.98
CA HIS A 196 -2.90 -24.37 -21.20
C HIS A 196 -3.13 -24.24 -19.71
N ILE A 197 -2.70 -25.26 -18.97
CA ILE A 197 -2.42 -25.14 -17.55
C ILE A 197 -0.91 -25.19 -17.40
N ILE A 198 -0.31 -24.06 -17.05
CA ILE A 198 1.13 -23.91 -16.83
C ILE A 198 1.40 -24.08 -15.34
N THR A 199 2.35 -24.94 -14.99
CA THR A 199 2.84 -25.09 -13.62
C THR A 199 4.27 -24.55 -13.56
N ILE A 200 4.52 -23.64 -12.63
CA ILE A 200 5.85 -23.10 -12.36
C ILE A 200 6.19 -23.40 -10.92
N SER A 201 7.25 -24.18 -10.72
CA SER A 201 7.76 -24.52 -9.38
C SER A 201 9.18 -24.02 -9.23
N PHE A 202 9.55 -23.57 -8.04
CA PHE A 202 10.94 -23.25 -7.71
C PHE A 202 11.33 -23.88 -6.38
N VAL A 203 12.61 -24.20 -6.25
CA VAL A 203 13.20 -24.71 -5.02
C VAL A 203 14.56 -24.03 -4.84
N LYS A 204 14.85 -23.65 -3.60
CA LYS A 204 16.17 -23.24 -3.13
C LYS A 204 16.69 -24.32 -2.17
N PRO A 205 17.88 -24.89 -2.43
CA PRO A 205 18.40 -25.99 -1.63
C PRO A 205 18.62 -25.55 -0.18
N SER A 206 18.27 -26.44 0.74
CA SER A 206 18.36 -26.21 2.20
C SER A 206 19.81 -26.23 2.72
N SER A 207 20.76 -26.76 1.95
CA SER A 207 22.18 -26.89 2.28
C SER A 207 23.03 -25.70 1.85
N ASP A 208 22.44 -24.69 1.20
CA ASP A 208 23.18 -23.52 0.75
C ASP A 208 23.46 -22.58 1.93
N LEU A 209 24.64 -22.77 2.51
CA LEU A 209 25.19 -21.97 3.59
C LEU A 209 25.46 -20.52 3.19
N MET A 210 25.27 -20.11 1.93
CA MET A 210 25.46 -18.73 1.42
C MET A 210 24.18 -18.12 0.82
N GLY A 211 23.13 -18.91 0.58
CA GLY A 211 21.78 -18.44 0.23
C GLY A 211 21.56 -17.93 -1.20
N GLY A 212 22.29 -18.45 -2.18
CA GLY A 212 22.34 -17.99 -3.56
C GLY A 212 21.66 -18.87 -4.61
N ASP A 213 21.64 -20.19 -4.44
CA ASP A 213 21.31 -21.12 -5.53
C ASP A 213 19.80 -21.41 -5.61
N TRP A 214 19.30 -21.62 -6.82
CA TRP A 214 17.89 -21.98 -7.04
C TRP A 214 17.65 -22.64 -8.40
N THR A 215 16.63 -23.48 -8.47
CA THR A 215 16.14 -24.05 -9.72
C THR A 215 14.67 -23.71 -9.91
N VAL A 216 14.29 -23.31 -11.13
CA VAL A 216 12.91 -23.08 -11.56
C VAL A 216 12.56 -24.11 -12.63
N ARG A 217 11.45 -24.82 -12.43
CA ARG A 217 10.85 -25.74 -13.40
C ARG A 217 9.58 -25.15 -13.98
N ILE A 218 9.48 -25.19 -15.30
CA ILE A 218 8.28 -24.79 -16.05
C ILE A 218 7.74 -26.03 -16.77
N SER A 219 6.48 -26.39 -16.50
CA SER A 219 5.76 -27.44 -17.20
C SER A 219 4.40 -26.94 -17.67
N ALA A 220 3.81 -27.59 -18.66
CA ALA A 220 2.45 -27.27 -19.08
C ALA A 220 1.72 -28.51 -19.59
N VAL A 221 0.40 -28.46 -19.52
CA VAL A 221 -0.51 -29.43 -20.15
C VAL A 221 -1.61 -28.71 -20.91
N ALA A 222 -2.16 -29.36 -21.93
CA ALA A 222 -3.34 -28.86 -22.64
C ALA A 222 -4.55 -28.84 -21.69
N ARG A 223 -5.31 -27.73 -21.65
CA ARG A 223 -6.43 -27.56 -20.71
C ARG A 223 -7.54 -28.59 -20.93
N ASN A 224 -7.88 -28.88 -22.19
CA ASN A 224 -8.92 -29.84 -22.57
C ASN A 224 -8.42 -31.29 -22.71
N ARG A 225 -7.14 -31.57 -22.38
CA ARG A 225 -6.48 -32.89 -22.56
C ARG A 225 -6.64 -33.49 -23.97
N THR A 226 -6.91 -32.67 -24.98
CA THR A 226 -6.86 -33.02 -26.40
C THR A 226 -5.58 -32.44 -27.00
N SER A 227 -5.09 -33.04 -28.10
CA SER A 227 -3.91 -32.54 -28.80
C SER A 227 -4.08 -31.07 -29.19
N MET A 228 -3.14 -30.23 -28.78
CA MET A 228 -3.13 -28.82 -29.16
C MET A 228 -2.86 -28.64 -30.65
N GLU A 229 -3.63 -27.74 -31.24
CA GLU A 229 -3.41 -27.26 -32.60
C GLU A 229 -2.11 -26.44 -32.70
N TYR A 230 -1.94 -25.47 -31.79
CA TYR A 230 -0.80 -24.53 -31.81
C TYR A 230 0.23 -24.81 -30.70
N PRO A 231 1.55 -24.77 -30.96
CA PRO A 231 2.59 -24.93 -29.93
C PRO A 231 2.61 -23.82 -28.86
N LEU A 232 3.09 -24.14 -27.66
CA LEU A 232 3.38 -23.18 -26.59
C LEU A 232 4.84 -22.72 -26.67
N SER A 233 5.08 -21.41 -26.61
CA SER A 233 6.41 -20.84 -26.46
C SER A 233 6.60 -20.25 -25.07
N VAL A 234 7.65 -20.67 -24.38
CA VAL A 234 8.06 -20.18 -23.06
C VAL A 234 9.36 -19.41 -23.24
N ILE A 235 9.41 -18.21 -22.68
CA ILE A 235 10.58 -17.32 -22.70
C ILE A 235 10.97 -17.04 -21.26
N VAL A 236 12.23 -17.28 -20.94
CA VAL A 236 12.83 -16.83 -19.67
C VAL A 236 13.80 -15.70 -19.94
N TYR A 237 13.95 -14.78 -18.99
CA TYR A 237 14.89 -13.68 -19.12
C TYR A 237 15.65 -13.37 -17.84
N PHE A 238 16.84 -12.83 -18.04
CA PHE A 238 17.70 -12.23 -17.02
C PHE A 238 17.94 -10.77 -17.38
N TYR A 239 17.79 -9.87 -16.42
CA TYR A 239 18.03 -8.44 -16.60
C TYR A 239 18.73 -7.84 -15.38
N TYR A 240 19.71 -6.96 -15.62
CA TYR A 240 20.41 -6.24 -14.57
C TYR A 240 20.31 -4.72 -14.77
N PRO A 241 19.82 -3.96 -13.77
CA PRO A 241 19.63 -2.51 -13.89
C PRO A 241 20.89 -1.68 -13.64
N GLY A 242 22.01 -2.28 -13.20
CA GLY A 242 23.21 -1.54 -12.81
C GLY A 242 24.11 -1.13 -13.98
N ASP A 243 25.14 -0.33 -13.64
CA ASP A 243 26.12 0.20 -14.59
C ASP A 243 27.09 -0.88 -15.09
N LYS A 244 27.60 -0.67 -16.31
CA LYS A 244 28.45 -1.63 -17.05
C LYS A 244 29.77 -1.99 -16.38
N ASN A 245 30.25 -1.17 -15.44
CA ASN A 245 31.54 -1.37 -14.80
C ASN A 245 31.50 -2.43 -13.68
N ASP A 246 30.30 -2.76 -13.18
CA ASP A 246 30.12 -3.62 -12.00
C ASP A 246 29.46 -4.97 -12.33
N PHE A 247 29.17 -5.24 -13.61
CA PHE A 247 28.38 -6.39 -14.04
C PHE A 247 28.69 -6.82 -15.48
N PHE A 248 28.80 -8.13 -15.69
CA PHE A 248 28.70 -8.73 -17.02
C PHE A 248 27.83 -9.98 -16.99
N ILE A 249 27.21 -10.29 -18.12
CA ILE A 249 26.48 -11.53 -18.36
C ILE A 249 26.60 -11.92 -19.83
N GLU A 250 27.14 -13.10 -20.08
CA GLU A 250 27.52 -13.59 -21.40
C GLU A 250 26.97 -15.01 -21.63
N PRO A 251 26.75 -15.42 -22.88
CA PRO A 251 26.21 -16.74 -23.17
C PRO A 251 27.31 -17.79 -23.13
N VAL A 252 27.03 -18.93 -22.50
CA VAL A 252 27.86 -20.11 -22.61
C VAL A 252 27.42 -20.87 -23.86
N ILE A 253 28.32 -20.97 -24.85
CA ILE A 253 28.05 -21.62 -26.14
C ILE A 253 28.76 -22.97 -26.20
N SER A 254 27.99 -24.05 -26.33
CA SER A 254 28.50 -25.40 -26.56
C SER A 254 27.83 -26.00 -27.80
N ASN A 255 28.61 -26.58 -28.71
CA ASN A 255 28.13 -27.17 -29.97
C ASN A 255 27.21 -26.23 -30.79
N LYS A 256 27.57 -24.94 -30.87
CA LYS A 256 26.80 -23.86 -31.55
C LYS A 256 25.39 -23.62 -30.95
N LYS A 257 25.15 -24.05 -29.71
CA LYS A 257 23.91 -23.81 -28.97
C LYS A 257 24.22 -23.09 -27.66
N ILE A 258 23.28 -22.29 -27.20
CA ILE A 258 23.40 -21.61 -25.89
C ILE A 258 22.96 -22.61 -24.83
N THR A 259 23.87 -23.00 -23.95
CA THR A 259 23.58 -23.94 -22.86
C THR A 259 23.31 -23.23 -21.53
N GLY A 260 23.64 -21.95 -21.45
CA GLY A 260 23.56 -21.19 -20.21
C GLY A 260 24.07 -19.76 -20.36
N LEU A 261 24.19 -19.07 -19.23
CA LEU A 261 24.82 -17.77 -19.09
C LEU A 261 25.90 -17.86 -18.02
N GLU A 262 26.96 -17.08 -18.17
CA GLU A 262 27.96 -16.83 -17.13
C GLU A 262 27.94 -15.34 -16.84
N GLY A 263 28.04 -14.96 -15.56
CA GLY A 263 28.07 -13.57 -15.19
C GLY A 263 28.76 -13.33 -13.86
N SER A 264 29.04 -12.06 -13.61
CA SER A 264 29.60 -11.62 -12.34
C SER A 264 28.98 -10.30 -11.94
N SER A 265 28.80 -10.10 -10.64
CA SER A 265 28.41 -8.81 -10.07
C SER A 265 29.07 -8.60 -8.72
N MET A 266 29.19 -7.35 -8.28
CA MET A 266 29.75 -7.03 -6.96
C MET A 266 29.05 -7.78 -5.80
N GLU A 267 27.75 -8.03 -5.89
CA GLU A 267 26.97 -8.66 -4.81
C GLU A 267 26.83 -10.17 -4.91
N LEU A 268 26.71 -10.71 -6.13
CA LEU A 268 26.55 -12.15 -6.36
C LEU A 268 27.89 -12.88 -6.50
N SER A 269 28.99 -12.14 -6.71
CA SER A 269 30.24 -12.68 -7.24
C SER A 269 29.98 -13.40 -8.58
N ASP A 270 30.83 -14.34 -8.95
CA ASP A 270 30.67 -15.15 -10.16
C ASP A 270 29.49 -16.13 -10.00
N PHE A 271 28.68 -16.23 -11.05
CA PHE A 271 27.52 -17.10 -11.13
C PHE A 271 27.34 -17.68 -12.53
N HIS A 272 26.68 -18.84 -12.57
CA HIS A 272 26.29 -19.55 -13.78
C HIS A 272 24.78 -19.74 -13.81
N VAL A 273 24.21 -19.63 -15.00
CA VAL A 273 22.82 -20.00 -15.30
C VAL A 273 22.87 -21.16 -16.27
N LEU A 274 22.17 -22.26 -15.98
CA LEU A 274 22.10 -23.43 -16.86
C LEU A 274 20.68 -23.63 -17.37
N PHE A 275 20.54 -23.88 -18.67
CA PHE A 275 19.26 -24.16 -19.31
C PHE A 275 19.13 -25.64 -19.65
N HIS A 276 18.10 -26.29 -19.12
CA HIS A 276 17.80 -27.71 -19.38
C HIS A 276 16.46 -27.82 -20.13
N PRO A 277 16.46 -27.58 -21.45
CA PRO A 277 15.25 -27.65 -22.28
C PRO A 277 14.81 -29.10 -22.49
N THR A 278 13.50 -29.30 -22.72
CA THR A 278 12.96 -30.60 -23.14
C THR A 278 13.64 -31.12 -24.43
N PRO A 279 13.92 -32.44 -24.53
CA PRO A 279 14.47 -33.03 -25.76
C PRO A 279 13.49 -32.95 -26.94
N HIS A 280 12.19 -32.78 -26.68
CA HIS A 280 11.13 -32.73 -27.70
C HIS A 280 10.79 -31.31 -28.20
N LYS A 281 11.72 -30.35 -28.04
CA LYS A 281 11.52 -28.96 -28.46
C LYS A 281 11.38 -28.83 -29.98
N LEU A 282 10.44 -27.98 -30.40
CA LEU A 282 10.22 -27.63 -31.81
C LEU A 282 11.14 -26.49 -32.25
N GLN A 283 11.41 -25.54 -31.35
CA GLN A 283 12.26 -24.39 -31.62
C GLN A 283 13.00 -23.97 -30.34
N GLU A 284 14.17 -23.40 -30.57
CA GLU A 284 15.00 -22.73 -29.58
C GLU A 284 15.51 -21.42 -30.21
N SER A 285 15.42 -20.31 -29.48
CA SER A 285 15.90 -19.00 -29.92
C SER A 285 16.34 -18.15 -28.73
N SER A 286 17.06 -17.05 -28.99
CA SER A 286 17.53 -16.14 -27.94
C SER A 286 17.54 -14.70 -28.40
N LEU A 287 17.56 -13.77 -27.45
CA LEU A 287 17.69 -12.34 -27.69
C LEU A 287 18.63 -11.72 -26.67
N VAL A 288 19.51 -10.85 -27.17
CA VAL A 288 20.36 -9.96 -26.39
C VAL A 288 19.85 -8.54 -26.55
N ALA A 289 19.69 -7.83 -25.44
CA ALA A 289 19.19 -6.47 -25.45
C ALA A 289 19.86 -5.59 -24.39
N TYR A 290 19.86 -4.28 -24.67
CA TYR A 290 19.98 -3.28 -23.63
C TYR A 290 18.59 -2.75 -23.29
N ILE A 291 18.25 -2.78 -22.00
CA ILE A 291 16.98 -2.33 -21.46
C ILE A 291 17.27 -1.13 -20.54
N PRO A 292 16.68 0.05 -20.81
CA PRO A 292 16.95 1.26 -20.03
C PRO A 292 16.26 1.26 -18.67
N ARG A 293 15.09 0.62 -18.56
CA ARG A 293 14.27 0.58 -17.35
C ARG A 293 13.47 -0.71 -17.25
N GLU A 294 13.16 -1.12 -16.02
CA GLU A 294 12.49 -2.40 -15.73
C GLU A 294 11.08 -2.49 -16.33
N ASP A 295 10.35 -1.38 -16.42
CA ASP A 295 9.00 -1.32 -16.99
C ASP A 295 8.95 -1.61 -18.51
N THR A 296 10.10 -1.51 -19.20
CA THR A 296 10.21 -1.66 -20.66
C THR A 296 10.68 -3.05 -21.12
N ILE A 297 10.83 -4.01 -20.20
CA ILE A 297 11.38 -5.35 -20.51
C ILE A 297 10.56 -6.08 -21.59
N LYS A 298 9.24 -6.12 -21.43
CA LYS A 298 8.34 -6.79 -22.39
C LYS A 298 8.40 -6.12 -23.76
N GLU A 299 8.30 -4.79 -23.81
CA GLU A 299 8.34 -4.03 -25.06
C GLU A 299 9.67 -4.23 -25.80
N THR A 300 10.79 -4.22 -25.07
CA THR A 300 12.12 -4.45 -25.64
C THR A 300 12.24 -5.86 -26.25
N MET A 301 11.73 -6.88 -25.55
CA MET A 301 11.66 -8.25 -26.08
C MET A 301 10.85 -8.30 -27.37
N LEU A 302 9.67 -7.69 -27.39
CA LEU A 302 8.80 -7.67 -28.58
C LEU A 302 9.48 -7.03 -29.79
N SER A 303 10.34 -6.02 -29.58
CA SER A 303 11.10 -5.38 -30.64
C SER A 303 12.12 -6.30 -31.35
N GLY A 304 12.54 -7.38 -30.67
CA GLY A 304 13.48 -8.38 -31.15
C GLY A 304 12.83 -9.62 -31.78
N LEU A 305 11.51 -9.60 -32.01
CA LEU A 305 10.78 -10.71 -32.64
C LEU A 305 10.82 -10.64 -34.17
N GLY A 306 10.86 -11.82 -34.80
CA GLY A 306 10.82 -12.01 -36.24
C GLY A 306 10.10 -13.29 -36.63
N VAL A 307 9.68 -13.38 -37.89
CA VAL A 307 8.98 -14.56 -38.41
C VAL A 307 10.00 -15.55 -38.97
N ARG A 308 10.00 -16.77 -38.42
CA ARG A 308 10.80 -17.88 -38.91
C ARG A 308 10.01 -18.62 -40.00
N ARG A 309 10.33 -18.34 -41.27
CA ARG A 309 9.56 -18.81 -42.45
C ARG A 309 9.55 -20.33 -42.64
N ASP A 310 10.50 -21.05 -42.06
CA ASP A 310 10.58 -22.52 -42.11
C ASP A 310 9.50 -23.21 -41.27
N LYS A 311 9.08 -22.59 -40.17
CA LYS A 311 8.14 -23.15 -39.18
C LYS A 311 6.89 -22.31 -38.97
N ASN A 312 6.80 -21.14 -39.62
CA ASN A 312 5.77 -20.12 -39.37
C ASN A 312 5.65 -19.73 -37.89
N PHE A 313 6.77 -19.71 -37.17
CA PHE A 313 6.81 -19.28 -35.78
C PHE A 313 7.24 -17.82 -35.67
N LEU A 314 6.70 -17.13 -34.67
CA LEU A 314 7.34 -15.94 -34.16
C LEU A 314 8.49 -16.38 -33.24
N ALA A 315 9.68 -15.84 -33.46
CA ALA A 315 10.91 -16.24 -32.79
C ALA A 315 11.75 -15.03 -32.42
N LEU A 316 12.60 -15.16 -31.40
CA LEU A 316 13.63 -14.16 -31.11
C LEU A 316 14.71 -14.17 -32.20
N THR A 317 15.14 -12.98 -32.62
CA THR A 317 16.05 -12.77 -33.78
C THR A 317 17.53 -12.67 -33.41
N GLY A 318 17.89 -12.86 -32.13
CA GLY A 318 19.26 -12.73 -31.62
C GLY A 318 19.58 -11.34 -31.05
N VAL A 319 19.23 -10.27 -31.76
CA VAL A 319 19.45 -8.86 -31.32
C VAL A 319 18.21 -8.00 -31.60
N THR A 320 18.06 -6.90 -30.86
CA THR A 320 16.95 -5.96 -31.11
C THR A 320 17.15 -5.18 -32.42
N LYS A 321 16.06 -4.69 -33.03
CA LYS A 321 16.12 -3.92 -34.29
C LYS A 321 17.03 -2.69 -34.22
N ASN A 322 17.10 -2.04 -33.06
CA ASN A 322 17.92 -0.84 -32.81
C ASN A 322 19.19 -1.15 -32.00
N HIS A 323 19.73 -2.37 -32.13
CA HIS A 323 20.89 -2.78 -31.36
C HIS A 323 22.11 -1.88 -31.61
N ASN A 324 22.54 -1.18 -30.55
CA ASN A 324 23.74 -0.35 -30.58
C ASN A 324 24.96 -1.19 -30.16
N LYS A 325 25.86 -1.46 -31.11
CA LYS A 325 27.09 -2.25 -30.85
C LYS A 325 28.00 -1.65 -29.78
N ASN A 326 27.93 -0.35 -29.55
CA ASN A 326 28.74 0.35 -28.54
C ASN A 326 28.11 0.31 -27.14
N GLN A 327 26.93 -0.30 -27.00
CA GLN A 327 26.22 -0.44 -25.74
C GLN A 327 26.14 -1.92 -25.37
N PRO A 328 26.98 -2.40 -24.43
CA PRO A 328 26.88 -3.77 -23.97
C PRO A 328 25.49 -4.06 -23.41
N PRO A 329 25.01 -5.29 -23.63
CA PRO A 329 23.70 -5.71 -23.16
C PRO A 329 23.67 -5.84 -21.65
N ASN A 330 22.49 -5.62 -21.09
CA ASN A 330 22.20 -5.89 -19.68
C ASN A 330 21.00 -6.85 -19.53
N ALA A 331 20.56 -7.45 -20.63
CA ALA A 331 19.45 -8.39 -20.65
C ALA A 331 19.66 -9.54 -21.66
N TRP A 332 19.24 -10.73 -21.24
CA TRP A 332 19.22 -11.95 -22.04
C TRP A 332 17.84 -12.60 -21.98
N PHE A 333 17.37 -13.06 -23.12
CA PHE A 333 16.14 -13.83 -23.25
C PHE A 333 16.44 -15.16 -23.93
N TYR A 334 15.80 -16.22 -23.45
CA TYR A 334 15.92 -17.56 -24.00
C TYR A 334 14.52 -18.15 -24.19
N GLU A 335 14.21 -18.57 -25.41
CA GLU A 335 12.90 -19.06 -25.83
C GLU A 335 12.96 -20.54 -26.22
N ILE A 336 11.95 -21.30 -25.78
CA ILE A 336 11.68 -22.66 -26.24
C ILE A 336 10.22 -22.76 -26.68
N SER A 337 10.00 -23.32 -27.87
CA SER A 337 8.66 -23.69 -28.33
C SER A 337 8.49 -25.21 -28.33
N THR A 338 7.39 -25.69 -27.79
CA THR A 338 7.08 -27.13 -27.71
C THR A 338 5.57 -27.39 -27.83
N LYS A 339 5.20 -28.64 -28.08
CA LYS A 339 3.84 -29.12 -27.87
C LYS A 339 3.78 -29.79 -26.49
N PRO A 340 3.13 -29.16 -25.50
CA PRO A 340 2.92 -29.76 -24.19
C PRO A 340 2.28 -31.14 -24.32
N ASN A 341 2.78 -32.11 -23.57
CA ASN A 341 2.23 -33.47 -23.55
C ASN A 341 1.27 -33.66 -22.36
N GLU A 342 0.53 -34.77 -22.35
CA GLU A 342 -0.44 -35.06 -21.29
C GLU A 342 0.21 -35.41 -19.95
N ASN A 343 1.48 -35.83 -19.95
CA ASN A 343 2.20 -36.29 -18.76
C ASN A 343 2.82 -35.15 -17.93
N ASN A 344 2.50 -33.89 -18.23
CA ASN A 344 3.05 -32.71 -17.55
C ASN A 344 4.58 -32.72 -17.45
N GLN A 345 5.27 -33.18 -18.51
CA GLN A 345 6.73 -33.22 -18.50
C GLN A 345 7.32 -31.80 -18.47
N PRO A 346 8.50 -31.62 -17.85
CA PRO A 346 9.18 -30.33 -17.84
C PRO A 346 9.45 -29.82 -19.27
N ILE A 347 9.11 -28.56 -19.52
CA ILE A 347 9.47 -27.84 -20.75
C ILE A 347 10.88 -27.30 -20.62
N LEU A 348 11.19 -26.73 -19.45
CA LEU A 348 12.46 -26.10 -19.13
C LEU A 348 12.71 -26.15 -17.62
N ASP A 349 13.88 -26.64 -17.22
CA ASP A 349 14.48 -26.31 -15.92
C ASP A 349 15.55 -25.22 -16.12
N VAL A 350 15.54 -24.20 -15.26
CA VAL A 350 16.56 -23.13 -15.21
C VAL A 350 17.24 -23.21 -13.86
N GLU A 351 18.54 -23.48 -13.86
CA GLU A 351 19.36 -23.49 -12.65
C GLU A 351 20.17 -22.20 -12.55
N PHE A 352 20.21 -21.60 -11.37
CA PHE A 352 21.11 -20.50 -11.01
C PHE A 352 22.06 -21.00 -9.92
N LEU A 353 23.36 -20.94 -10.20
CA LEU A 353 24.42 -21.47 -9.36
C LEU A 353 25.49 -20.42 -9.13
N ARG A 354 25.94 -20.22 -7.89
CA ARG A 354 27.13 -19.42 -7.58
C ARG A 354 28.39 -20.26 -7.72
N SER A 355 29.44 -19.71 -8.31
CA SER A 355 30.68 -20.47 -8.58
C SER A 355 31.41 -20.93 -7.31
N GLN A 356 31.12 -20.32 -6.15
CA GLN A 356 31.67 -20.70 -4.84
C GLN A 356 30.78 -21.67 -4.06
N SER A 357 29.67 -22.14 -4.64
CA SER A 357 28.76 -23.06 -3.97
C SER A 357 29.31 -24.48 -3.96
N PRO A 358 29.28 -25.21 -2.83
CA PRO A 358 29.64 -26.64 -2.77
C PRO A 358 28.56 -27.54 -3.42
N PHE A 359 27.52 -26.95 -4.00
CA PHE A 359 26.36 -27.64 -4.54
C PHE A 359 26.50 -27.86 -6.05
N GLU A 360 26.41 -29.11 -6.51
CA GLU A 360 26.59 -29.49 -7.93
C GLU A 360 25.38 -29.18 -8.84
N GLY A 361 24.42 -28.37 -8.38
CA GLY A 361 23.14 -28.15 -9.06
C GLY A 361 22.16 -29.32 -8.92
N PHE A 362 20.90 -29.08 -9.26
CA PHE A 362 19.82 -30.07 -9.24
C PHE A 362 18.74 -29.74 -10.29
N HIS A 363 18.49 -30.69 -11.19
CA HIS A 363 17.43 -30.67 -12.20
C HIS A 363 16.85 -32.07 -12.40
N GLY A 364 15.82 -32.20 -13.24
CA GLY A 364 15.24 -33.51 -13.53
C GLY A 364 14.70 -34.21 -12.28
N ASN A 365 15.18 -35.42 -11.98
CA ASN A 365 14.68 -36.22 -10.86
C ASN A 365 15.06 -35.66 -9.49
N SER A 366 16.29 -35.15 -9.31
CA SER A 366 16.73 -34.59 -8.02
C SER A 366 15.91 -33.36 -7.62
N PHE A 367 15.53 -32.52 -8.59
CA PHE A 367 14.55 -31.44 -8.38
C PHE A 367 13.19 -31.96 -7.92
N SER A 368 12.66 -33.00 -8.57
CA SER A 368 11.37 -33.58 -8.20
C SER A 368 11.37 -34.13 -6.77
N GLU A 369 12.46 -34.77 -6.35
CA GLU A 369 12.64 -35.31 -5.01
C GLU A 369 12.68 -34.21 -3.93
N GLU A 370 13.49 -33.17 -4.13
CA GLU A 370 13.57 -32.06 -3.17
C GLU A 370 12.25 -31.26 -3.15
N LEU A 371 11.61 -31.02 -4.30
CA LEU A 371 10.28 -30.37 -4.34
C LEU A 371 9.24 -31.16 -3.53
N SER A 372 9.23 -32.49 -3.66
CA SER A 372 8.32 -33.37 -2.90
C SER A 372 8.59 -33.27 -1.40
N LYS A 373 9.86 -33.29 -0.98
CA LYS A 373 10.27 -33.12 0.42
C LYS A 373 9.84 -31.77 1.00
N GLN A 374 10.03 -30.68 0.24
CA GLN A 374 9.60 -29.33 0.65
C GLN A 374 8.07 -29.25 0.75
N SER A 375 7.33 -29.86 -0.19
CA SER A 375 5.87 -29.95 -0.15
C SER A 375 5.37 -30.69 1.10
N ILE A 376 5.96 -31.84 1.46
CA ILE A 376 5.61 -32.58 2.67
C ILE A 376 5.85 -31.72 3.93
N SER A 377 7.00 -31.05 4.00
CA SER A 377 7.35 -30.14 5.11
C SER A 377 6.36 -28.98 5.23
N PHE A 378 5.98 -28.37 4.10
CA PHE A 378 4.99 -27.30 4.05
C PHE A 378 3.63 -27.73 4.60
N HIS A 379 3.10 -28.87 4.15
CA HIS A 379 1.80 -29.36 4.61
C HIS A 379 1.81 -29.67 6.10
N LYS A 380 2.90 -30.27 6.61
CA LYS A 380 3.06 -30.50 8.05
C LYS A 380 3.03 -29.18 8.83
N ARG A 381 3.85 -28.20 8.43
CA ARG A 381 3.89 -26.87 9.06
C ARG A 381 2.55 -26.14 8.96
N PHE A 382 1.84 -26.27 7.84
CA PHE A 382 0.53 -25.66 7.64
C PHE A 382 -0.51 -26.21 8.61
N VAL A 383 -0.60 -27.53 8.77
CA VAL A 383 -1.51 -28.15 9.75
C VAL A 383 -1.16 -27.74 11.17
N GLU A 384 0.13 -27.66 11.52
CA GLU A 384 0.59 -27.23 12.85
C GLU A 384 0.24 -25.76 13.15
N ARG A 385 0.37 -24.86 12.16
CA ARG A 385 0.20 -23.40 12.37
C ARG A 385 -1.23 -22.92 12.12
N PHE A 386 -1.98 -23.60 11.25
CA PHE A 386 -3.36 -23.27 10.85
C PHE A 386 -4.27 -24.48 11.01
N SER A 387 -4.25 -25.10 12.20
CA SER A 387 -5.14 -26.22 12.52
C SER A 387 -6.60 -25.83 12.31
N VAL A 388 -7.38 -26.71 11.70
CA VAL A 388 -8.80 -26.51 11.41
C VAL A 388 -9.60 -27.68 11.98
N ASP A 389 -10.65 -27.36 12.71
CA ASP A 389 -11.61 -28.35 13.21
C ASP A 389 -12.46 -28.92 12.06
N LEU A 390 -12.14 -30.14 11.63
CA LEU A 390 -12.83 -30.83 10.53
C LEU A 390 -14.27 -31.24 10.87
N THR A 391 -14.70 -31.14 12.13
CA THR A 391 -16.11 -31.31 12.50
C THR A 391 -16.95 -30.08 12.12
N LYS A 392 -16.30 -28.92 11.98
CA LYS A 392 -16.95 -27.63 11.65
C LYS A 392 -16.67 -27.17 10.21
N PHE A 393 -15.59 -27.62 9.59
CA PHE A 393 -15.17 -27.18 8.26
C PHE A 393 -14.79 -28.35 7.35
N SER A 394 -15.06 -28.17 6.06
CA SER A 394 -14.74 -29.14 5.01
C SER A 394 -13.28 -29.06 4.55
N ASN A 395 -12.77 -30.15 3.95
CA ASN A 395 -11.46 -30.16 3.30
C ASN A 395 -11.31 -29.08 2.20
N ARG A 396 -12.42 -28.67 1.55
CA ARG A 396 -12.41 -27.55 0.58
C ARG A 396 -12.09 -26.22 1.26
N GLN A 397 -12.62 -25.98 2.46
CA GLN A 397 -12.33 -24.78 3.25
C GLN A 397 -10.90 -24.81 3.83
N VAL A 398 -10.38 -25.99 4.18
CA VAL A 398 -8.96 -26.15 4.54
C VAL A 398 -8.07 -25.81 3.35
N ASN A 399 -8.41 -26.28 2.15
CA ASN A 399 -7.67 -25.96 0.94
C ASN A 399 -7.75 -24.46 0.57
N LEU A 400 -8.90 -23.81 0.78
CA LEU A 400 -9.02 -22.35 0.68
C LEU A 400 -8.03 -21.65 1.61
N SER A 401 -7.94 -22.09 2.86
CA SER A 401 -7.00 -21.52 3.84
C SER A 401 -5.55 -21.66 3.37
N LYS A 402 -5.19 -22.83 2.81
CA LYS A 402 -3.86 -23.12 2.24
C LYS A 402 -3.53 -22.21 1.06
N ILE A 403 -4.40 -22.14 0.06
CA ILE A 403 -4.23 -21.29 -1.13
C ILE A 403 -4.14 -19.81 -0.74
N SER A 404 -4.92 -19.37 0.25
CA SER A 404 -4.89 -17.99 0.73
C SER A 404 -3.54 -17.62 1.35
N VAL A 405 -2.99 -18.48 2.23
CA VAL A 405 -1.66 -18.29 2.83
C VAL A 405 -0.57 -18.34 1.77
N SER A 406 -0.59 -19.34 0.87
CA SER A 406 0.37 -19.48 -0.23
C SER A 406 0.38 -18.25 -1.15
N ASN A 407 -0.79 -17.73 -1.53
CA ASN A 407 -0.89 -16.55 -2.38
C ASN A 407 -0.42 -15.27 -1.68
N LEU A 408 -0.66 -15.10 -0.38
CA LEU A 408 -0.11 -13.97 0.38
C LEU A 408 1.42 -14.03 0.40
N LEU A 409 2.00 -15.21 0.69
CA LEU A 409 3.45 -15.42 0.73
C LEU A 409 4.10 -15.21 -0.63
N GLY A 410 3.48 -15.73 -1.70
CA GLY A 410 3.92 -15.50 -3.08
C GLY A 410 3.59 -14.09 -3.62
N GLY A 411 2.94 -13.25 -2.81
CA GLY A 411 2.70 -11.83 -3.06
C GLY A 411 3.70 -10.91 -2.33
N ILE A 412 4.67 -11.47 -1.60
CA ILE A 412 5.73 -10.69 -0.95
C ILE A 412 6.71 -10.18 -2.01
N GLY A 413 6.98 -8.88 -1.98
CA GLY A 413 7.88 -8.20 -2.90
C GLY A 413 9.06 -7.52 -2.20
N PHE A 414 10.09 -7.23 -2.99
CA PHE A 414 11.22 -6.39 -2.58
C PHE A 414 11.37 -5.22 -3.55
N PHE A 415 11.17 -4.03 -3.02
CA PHE A 415 11.15 -2.76 -3.76
C PHE A 415 12.31 -1.88 -3.30
N TYR A 416 12.85 -1.09 -4.23
CA TYR A 416 13.90 -0.12 -3.93
C TYR A 416 13.72 1.13 -4.80
N GLY A 417 13.89 2.31 -4.21
CA GLY A 417 13.79 3.58 -4.94
C GLY A 417 13.46 4.76 -4.03
N THR A 418 12.96 5.84 -4.63
CA THR A 418 12.57 7.07 -3.94
C THR A 418 11.05 7.30 -4.04
N SER A 419 10.46 7.80 -2.95
CA SER A 419 9.07 8.28 -2.94
C SER A 419 9.00 9.76 -3.32
N LEU A 420 7.92 10.18 -3.97
CA LEU A 420 7.63 11.61 -4.19
C LEU A 420 6.76 12.14 -3.05
N VAL A 421 7.20 13.20 -2.40
CA VAL A 421 6.57 13.76 -1.20
C VAL A 421 6.22 15.23 -1.41
N ARG A 422 5.06 15.64 -0.92
CA ARG A 422 4.63 17.05 -0.84
C ARG A 422 4.33 17.40 0.61
N SER A 423 4.74 18.61 1.01
CA SER A 423 4.47 19.17 2.33
C SER A 423 4.32 20.69 2.25
N ALA A 424 3.39 21.26 3.01
CA ALA A 424 3.23 22.71 3.11
C ALA A 424 4.52 23.43 3.55
N ASN A 425 5.40 22.74 4.28
CA ASN A 425 6.66 23.29 4.78
C ASN A 425 7.82 23.26 3.78
N ILE A 426 7.68 22.53 2.66
CA ILE A 426 8.71 22.43 1.61
C ILE A 426 8.36 23.36 0.45
N GLY A 427 7.09 23.35 0.03
CA GLY A 427 6.60 24.09 -1.12
C GLY A 427 5.50 23.33 -1.87
N PRO A 428 4.93 23.95 -2.93
CA PRO A 428 3.85 23.34 -3.72
C PRO A 428 4.34 22.15 -4.56
N GLU A 429 5.60 22.17 -4.97
CA GLU A 429 6.18 21.15 -5.85
C GLU A 429 6.57 19.87 -5.09
N PRO A 430 6.25 18.68 -5.62
CA PRO A 430 6.71 17.43 -5.06
C PRO A 430 8.24 17.30 -5.11
N VAL A 431 8.82 16.77 -4.05
CA VAL A 431 10.27 16.48 -3.95
C VAL A 431 10.51 14.99 -3.77
N SER A 432 11.65 14.50 -4.27
CA SER A 432 12.06 13.12 -4.04
C SER A 432 12.59 12.95 -2.62
N ASN A 433 12.19 11.86 -1.97
CA ASN A 433 12.73 11.44 -0.69
C ASN A 433 14.09 10.72 -0.84
N TRP A 434 14.69 10.27 0.27
CA TRP A 434 15.88 9.41 0.23
C TRP A 434 15.57 8.06 -0.44
N ALA A 435 16.59 7.43 -1.02
CA ALA A 435 16.46 6.08 -1.58
C ALA A 435 16.40 5.05 -0.45
N SER A 436 15.41 4.16 -0.48
CA SER A 436 15.23 3.12 0.52
C SER A 436 14.63 1.85 -0.07
N SER A 437 14.79 0.75 0.65
CA SER A 437 14.17 -0.53 0.34
C SER A 437 12.86 -0.73 1.13
N LEU A 438 11.98 -1.56 0.58
CA LEU A 438 10.80 -2.09 1.24
C LEU A 438 10.63 -3.58 0.93
N PHE A 439 10.55 -4.40 1.97
CA PHE A 439 10.19 -5.81 1.91
C PHE A 439 8.82 -6.00 2.56
N THR A 440 7.80 -6.32 1.77
CA THR A 440 6.39 -6.25 2.19
C THR A 440 5.51 -7.18 1.35
N ALA A 441 4.38 -7.63 1.92
CA ALA A 441 3.30 -8.22 1.12
C ALA A 441 2.55 -7.14 0.31
N THR A 442 1.93 -7.55 -0.80
CA THR A 442 1.12 -6.66 -1.65
C THR A 442 -0.38 -7.03 -1.61
N PRO A 443 -1.32 -6.07 -1.60
CA PRO A 443 -2.75 -6.39 -1.54
C PRO A 443 -3.24 -7.23 -2.73
N SER A 444 -2.76 -6.88 -3.93
CA SER A 444 -3.13 -7.55 -5.18
C SER A 444 -1.99 -7.47 -6.19
N ARG A 445 -1.65 -8.61 -6.78
CA ARG A 445 -0.57 -8.72 -7.77
C ARG A 445 -0.80 -7.89 -9.06
N PRO A 446 -2.00 -7.84 -9.67
CA PRO A 446 -2.22 -7.01 -10.87
C PRO A 446 -2.49 -5.54 -10.56
N ASN A 447 -3.36 -5.24 -9.60
CA ASN A 447 -3.82 -3.86 -9.35
C ASN A 447 -2.88 -3.07 -8.41
N PHE A 448 -2.32 -3.77 -7.41
CA PHE A 448 -1.61 -3.15 -6.29
C PHE A 448 -0.26 -3.84 -5.98
N PRO A 449 0.67 -4.04 -6.95
CA PRO A 449 1.94 -4.75 -6.71
C PRO A 449 2.98 -3.86 -5.98
N ARG A 450 2.59 -3.32 -4.83
CA ARG A 450 3.35 -2.35 -4.03
C ARG A 450 2.85 -2.32 -2.58
N GLY A 451 3.61 -1.68 -1.70
CA GLY A 451 3.27 -1.60 -0.28
C GLY A 451 2.16 -0.61 0.02
N PHE A 452 1.18 -1.04 0.82
CA PHE A 452 0.16 -0.18 1.44
C PHE A 452 0.22 -0.33 2.96
N LEU A 453 0.36 0.80 3.67
CA LEU A 453 0.72 0.82 5.09
C LEU A 453 -0.33 0.13 5.96
N TRP A 454 -1.61 0.46 5.76
CA TRP A 454 -2.66 -0.14 6.59
C TRP A 454 -2.99 -1.59 6.21
N ASP A 455 -2.82 -1.98 4.93
CA ASP A 455 -2.98 -3.36 4.48
C ASP A 455 -1.95 -4.28 5.15
N GLU A 456 -0.69 -3.83 5.27
CA GLU A 456 0.39 -4.66 5.80
C GLU A 456 0.15 -5.11 7.24
N GLY A 457 -0.52 -4.29 8.07
CA GLY A 457 -0.89 -4.72 9.41
C GLY A 457 -1.83 -5.93 9.44
N PHE A 458 -2.68 -6.09 8.41
CA PHE A 458 -3.52 -7.26 8.24
C PHE A 458 -2.77 -8.44 7.60
N HIS A 459 -1.88 -8.18 6.65
CA HIS A 459 -0.99 -9.21 6.10
C HIS A 459 -0.13 -9.83 7.20
N GLY A 460 0.45 -9.00 8.06
CA GLY A 460 1.34 -9.40 9.14
C GLY A 460 0.68 -10.28 10.19
N LEU A 461 -0.65 -10.29 10.33
CA LEU A 461 -1.37 -11.24 11.19
C LEU A 461 -1.22 -12.69 10.71
N ILE A 462 -1.25 -12.91 9.39
CA ILE A 462 -1.00 -14.22 8.78
C ILE A 462 0.46 -14.58 8.92
N LEU A 463 1.37 -13.63 8.63
CA LEU A 463 2.81 -13.85 8.73
C LEU A 463 3.21 -14.20 10.16
N ALA A 464 2.70 -13.49 11.17
CA ALA A 464 3.00 -13.75 12.58
C ALA A 464 2.60 -15.17 13.01
N ARG A 465 1.59 -15.76 12.35
CA ARG A 465 1.19 -17.16 12.58
C ARG A 465 2.06 -18.15 11.82
N TRP A 466 2.37 -17.87 10.55
CA TRP A 466 3.15 -18.73 9.67
C TRP A 466 4.65 -18.74 9.99
N ASP A 467 5.26 -17.56 9.99
CA ASP A 467 6.70 -17.28 10.16
C ASP A 467 6.89 -15.94 10.91
N PRO A 468 7.01 -15.96 12.25
CA PRO A 468 7.19 -14.76 13.08
C PRO A 468 8.37 -13.87 12.64
N ASN A 469 9.46 -14.46 12.14
CA ASN A 469 10.61 -13.71 11.65
C ASN A 469 10.26 -12.93 10.37
N LEU A 470 9.47 -13.51 9.47
CA LEU A 470 8.98 -12.81 8.28
C LEU A 470 8.04 -11.63 8.65
N ALA A 471 7.23 -11.78 9.70
CA ALA A 471 6.42 -10.68 10.24
C ALA A 471 7.28 -9.56 10.84
N MET A 472 8.33 -9.91 11.59
CA MET A 472 9.28 -8.94 12.15
C MET A 472 10.06 -8.19 11.05
N GLU A 473 10.50 -8.89 10.01
CA GLU A 473 11.19 -8.33 8.84
C GLU A 473 10.31 -7.31 8.10
N THR A 474 9.05 -7.66 7.80
CA THR A 474 8.12 -6.78 7.09
C THR A 474 7.78 -5.52 7.90
N VAL A 475 7.42 -5.67 9.17
CA VAL A 475 7.17 -4.52 10.07
C VAL A 475 8.42 -3.66 10.22
N GLY A 476 9.59 -4.28 10.39
CA GLY A 476 10.87 -3.56 10.46
C GLY A 476 11.14 -2.75 9.20
N SER A 477 10.92 -3.34 8.03
CA SER A 477 11.13 -2.67 6.74
C SER A 477 10.22 -1.45 6.56
N TRP A 478 8.98 -1.49 7.06
CA TRP A 478 8.09 -0.32 7.05
C TRP A 478 8.54 0.78 8.02
N LEU A 479 8.98 0.41 9.23
CA LEU A 479 9.45 1.37 10.23
C LEU A 479 10.78 2.05 9.86
N ASP A 480 11.56 1.45 8.95
CA ASP A 480 12.77 2.06 8.40
C ASP A 480 12.49 3.10 7.29
N LEU A 481 11.25 3.18 6.77
CA LEU A 481 10.80 4.23 5.84
C LEU A 481 10.34 5.52 6.54
N MET A 482 10.34 5.52 7.87
CA MET A 482 9.88 6.63 8.69
C MET A 482 10.80 7.84 8.55
N ASN A 483 10.22 9.03 8.36
CA ASN A 483 10.97 10.28 8.37
C ASN A 483 11.28 10.76 9.80
N ALA A 484 12.08 11.81 9.91
CA ALA A 484 12.51 12.37 11.19
C ALA A 484 11.36 12.83 12.10
N ASN A 485 10.17 13.10 11.54
CA ASN A 485 8.98 13.50 12.30
C ASN A 485 8.09 12.32 12.71
N GLY A 486 8.38 11.10 12.25
CA GLY A 486 7.55 9.93 12.53
C GLY A 486 6.51 9.58 11.47
N TRP A 487 6.48 10.29 10.34
CA TRP A 487 5.54 9.99 9.25
C TRP A 487 6.07 8.87 8.34
N ILE A 488 5.14 8.01 7.90
CA ILE A 488 5.37 6.97 6.90
C ILE A 488 4.35 7.19 5.77
N PRO A 489 4.77 7.30 4.49
CA PRO A 489 3.82 7.40 3.38
C PRO A 489 2.88 6.19 3.32
N ARG A 490 1.58 6.43 3.13
CA ARG A 490 0.54 5.38 3.12
C ARG A 490 0.70 4.37 1.98
N GLU A 491 1.26 4.80 0.86
CA GLU A 491 1.44 4.01 -0.35
C GLU A 491 2.89 4.16 -0.84
N GLN A 492 3.59 3.04 -0.99
CA GLN A 492 5.03 3.00 -1.28
C GLN A 492 5.29 2.62 -2.73
N ILE A 493 5.58 3.63 -3.56
CA ILE A 493 5.73 3.49 -5.01
C ILE A 493 7.23 3.60 -5.36
N LEU A 494 7.97 2.53 -5.06
CA LEU A 494 9.43 2.47 -5.18
C LEU A 494 9.86 1.71 -6.44
N GLY A 495 10.63 2.35 -7.31
CA GLY A 495 11.15 1.77 -8.56
C GLY A 495 10.20 1.94 -9.76
N TRP A 496 10.70 1.65 -10.97
CA TRP A 496 9.94 1.89 -12.21
C TRP A 496 8.80 0.90 -12.41
N GLU A 497 8.98 -0.36 -12.01
CA GLU A 497 7.92 -1.37 -12.07
C GLU A 497 6.68 -0.91 -11.29
N ALA A 498 6.86 -0.42 -10.05
CA ALA A 498 5.76 0.07 -9.24
C ALA A 498 5.12 1.34 -9.82
N ARG A 499 5.93 2.32 -10.25
CA ARG A 499 5.44 3.58 -10.84
C ARG A 499 4.63 3.36 -12.12
N SER A 500 4.99 2.38 -12.94
CA SER A 500 4.28 2.06 -14.19
C SER A 500 2.81 1.62 -13.98
N LYS A 501 2.46 1.21 -12.76
CA LYS A 501 1.13 0.73 -12.37
C LYS A 501 0.27 1.78 -11.67
N VAL A 502 0.76 3.03 -11.56
CA VAL A 502 0.08 4.10 -10.82
C VAL A 502 -0.08 5.34 -11.72
N PRO A 503 -1.30 5.85 -11.89
CA PRO A 503 -1.51 7.15 -12.54
C PRO A 503 -0.73 8.26 -11.83
N SER A 504 -0.20 9.21 -12.60
CA SER A 504 0.73 10.25 -12.11
C SER A 504 0.22 11.06 -10.92
N GLU A 505 -1.09 11.27 -10.84
CA GLU A 505 -1.79 12.02 -9.80
C GLU A 505 -1.76 11.34 -8.42
N PHE A 506 -1.59 10.01 -8.36
CA PHE A 506 -1.55 9.25 -7.11
C PHE A 506 -0.13 8.93 -6.64
N VAL A 507 0.90 9.28 -7.44
CA VAL A 507 2.30 8.99 -7.09
C VAL A 507 2.75 9.85 -5.90
N VAL A 508 2.28 11.09 -5.83
CA VAL A 508 2.72 12.06 -4.81
C VAL A 508 2.05 11.79 -3.47
N GLN A 509 2.87 11.60 -2.43
CA GLN A 509 2.43 11.37 -1.06
C GLN A 509 2.45 12.66 -0.25
N SER A 510 1.40 12.94 0.53
CA SER A 510 1.31 14.15 1.36
C SER A 510 1.71 13.85 2.81
N SER A 511 2.61 14.65 3.39
CA SER A 511 3.10 14.46 4.77
C SER A 511 2.03 14.65 5.85
N ASP A 512 0.92 15.30 5.51
CA ASP A 512 -0.17 15.60 6.45
C ASP A 512 -1.22 14.48 6.48
N VAL A 513 -1.16 13.56 5.51
CA VAL A 513 -2.09 12.45 5.34
C VAL A 513 -1.58 11.23 6.08
N ALA A 514 -2.34 10.82 7.09
CA ALA A 514 -2.11 9.60 7.86
C ALA A 514 -2.72 8.35 7.20
N ASN A 515 -2.53 7.19 7.83
CA ASN A 515 -3.26 5.95 7.56
C ASN A 515 -3.50 5.19 8.87
N PRO A 516 -4.49 4.28 9.02
CA PRO A 516 -4.62 3.49 10.25
C PRO A 516 -3.29 2.83 10.65
N PRO A 517 -2.87 2.92 11.93
CA PRO A 517 -1.60 2.36 12.39
C PRO A 517 -1.68 0.83 12.56
N SER A 518 -2.18 0.12 11.55
CA SER A 518 -2.54 -1.29 11.62
C SER A 518 -1.34 -2.21 11.83
N LEU A 519 -0.10 -1.78 11.55
CA LEU A 519 1.11 -2.53 11.91
C LEU A 519 1.12 -2.93 13.40
N ILE A 520 0.45 -2.14 14.25
CA ILE A 520 0.30 -2.45 15.67
C ILE A 520 -0.50 -3.73 15.93
N LEU A 521 -1.40 -4.15 15.03
CA LEU A 521 -2.07 -5.44 15.09
C LEU A 521 -1.07 -6.59 14.99
N THR A 522 -0.07 -6.44 14.11
CA THR A 522 0.98 -7.45 13.94
C THR A 522 1.90 -7.50 15.17
N VAL A 523 2.25 -6.33 15.73
CA VAL A 523 3.02 -6.25 16.99
C VAL A 523 2.25 -6.93 18.14
N GLU A 524 0.95 -6.67 18.27
CA GLU A 524 0.09 -7.33 19.26
C GLU A 524 0.05 -8.85 19.06
N ALA A 525 -0.12 -9.31 17.82
CA ALA A 525 -0.12 -10.73 17.50
C ALA A 525 1.22 -11.43 17.79
N LEU A 526 2.36 -10.76 17.59
CA LEU A 526 3.67 -11.29 17.96
C LEU A 526 3.83 -11.35 19.49
N LEU A 527 3.38 -10.33 20.22
CA LEU A 527 3.38 -10.32 21.69
C LEU A 527 2.53 -11.47 22.26
N ASP A 528 1.32 -11.67 21.73
CA ASP A 528 0.43 -12.77 22.15
C ASP A 528 1.03 -14.16 21.87
N ARG A 529 1.89 -14.26 20.85
CA ARG A 529 2.56 -15.50 20.47
C ARG A 529 3.89 -15.71 21.16
N LEU A 530 4.44 -14.74 21.88
CA LEU A 530 5.73 -14.84 22.57
C LEU A 530 5.91 -16.14 23.37
N PRO A 531 4.91 -16.64 24.13
CA PRO A 531 5.02 -17.92 24.87
C PRO A 531 5.12 -19.17 23.98
N ARG A 532 4.77 -19.06 22.69
CA ARG A 532 4.76 -20.15 21.70
C ARG A 532 5.89 -20.03 20.67
N LEU A 533 6.72 -19.00 20.78
CA LEU A 533 7.90 -18.83 19.92
C LEU A 533 8.96 -19.86 20.32
N THR A 534 9.68 -20.38 19.32
CA THR A 534 10.92 -21.12 19.54
C THR A 534 11.96 -20.20 20.20
N VAL A 535 12.99 -20.79 20.83
CA VAL A 535 14.08 -20.02 21.46
C VAL A 535 14.73 -19.05 20.48
N ALA A 536 14.96 -19.48 19.23
CA ALA A 536 15.53 -18.64 18.19
C ALA A 536 14.61 -17.47 17.81
N GLU A 537 13.32 -17.73 17.59
CA GLU A 537 12.31 -16.68 17.31
C GLU A 537 12.17 -15.70 18.48
N ALA A 538 12.20 -16.18 19.73
CA ALA A 538 12.10 -15.33 20.92
C ALA A 538 13.33 -14.43 21.10
N ASN A 539 14.54 -14.95 20.83
CA ASN A 539 15.77 -14.15 20.83
C ASN A 539 15.74 -13.06 19.75
N GLU A 540 15.24 -13.40 18.56
CA GLU A 540 15.07 -12.44 17.48
C GLU A 540 14.01 -11.38 17.83
N PHE A 541 12.89 -11.79 18.42
CA PHE A 541 11.88 -10.87 18.96
C PHE A 541 12.45 -9.93 20.02
N ARG A 542 13.31 -10.42 20.93
CA ARG A 542 14.01 -9.58 21.92
C ARG A 542 14.86 -8.51 21.23
N ARG A 543 15.66 -8.88 20.24
CA ARG A 543 16.49 -7.93 19.46
C ARG A 543 15.63 -6.93 18.70
N TRP A 544 14.61 -7.41 18.00
CA TRP A 544 13.71 -6.61 17.18
C TRP A 544 12.89 -5.61 18.03
N SER A 545 12.32 -6.06 19.14
CA SER A 545 11.51 -5.21 20.04
C SER A 545 12.29 -4.02 20.61
N LEU A 546 13.58 -4.20 20.91
CA LEU A 546 14.49 -3.14 21.33
C LEU A 546 14.71 -2.06 20.26
N LEU A 547 14.62 -2.42 18.97
CA LEU A 547 14.82 -1.51 17.84
C LEU A 547 13.53 -0.78 17.45
N ILE A 548 12.38 -1.46 17.51
CA ILE A 548 11.11 -0.86 17.08
C ILE A 548 10.48 0.02 18.16
N LEU A 549 10.66 -0.27 19.46
CA LEU A 549 9.99 0.48 20.53
C LEU A 549 10.19 2.00 20.42
N PRO A 550 11.43 2.53 20.25
CA PRO A 550 11.60 3.97 20.05
C PRO A 550 10.97 4.49 18.74
N ARG A 551 10.94 3.69 17.67
CA ARG A 551 10.29 4.08 16.40
C ARG A 551 8.78 4.17 16.55
N LEU A 552 8.18 3.19 17.21
CA LEU A 552 6.74 3.18 17.50
C LEU A 552 6.35 4.33 18.42
N HIS A 553 7.21 4.70 19.38
CA HIS A 553 7.01 5.91 20.20
C HIS A 553 6.95 7.16 19.32
N VAL A 554 7.93 7.37 18.44
CA VAL A 554 7.96 8.51 17.50
C VAL A 554 6.72 8.51 16.60
N TRP A 555 6.30 7.35 16.09
CA TRP A 555 5.10 7.23 15.27
C TRP A 555 3.82 7.57 16.03
N TYR A 556 3.67 7.09 17.27
CA TYR A 556 2.55 7.45 18.12
C TYR A 556 2.50 8.96 18.37
N GLN A 557 3.64 9.58 18.69
CA GLN A 557 3.72 11.03 18.90
C GLN A 557 3.37 11.81 17.63
N TRP A 558 3.76 11.31 16.45
CA TRP A 558 3.33 11.90 15.19
C TRP A 558 1.80 11.93 15.03
N PHE A 559 1.10 10.83 15.32
CA PHE A 559 -0.37 10.85 15.34
C PHE A 559 -0.93 11.79 16.39
N ASN A 560 -0.39 11.75 17.60
CA ASN A 560 -0.87 12.53 18.75
C ASN A 560 -0.65 14.05 18.58
N THR A 561 0.26 14.44 17.69
CA THR A 561 0.52 15.86 17.36
C THR A 561 -0.20 16.31 16.09
N THR A 562 -0.25 15.47 15.05
CA THR A 562 -0.76 15.89 13.73
C THR A 562 -2.24 15.60 13.52
N GLN A 563 -2.78 14.57 14.17
CA GLN A 563 -4.15 14.08 13.97
C GLN A 563 -5.09 14.37 15.14
N ILE A 564 -4.67 15.21 16.10
CA ILE A 564 -5.51 15.61 17.24
C ILE A 564 -6.78 16.34 16.76
N GLY A 565 -7.89 16.09 17.45
CA GLY A 565 -9.17 16.74 17.21
C GLY A 565 -9.31 18.09 17.93
N PRO A 566 -10.44 18.77 17.77
CA PRO A 566 -10.68 20.11 18.32
C PRO A 566 -10.82 20.14 19.85
N VAL A 567 -11.08 19.00 20.48
CA VAL A 567 -11.26 18.88 21.95
C VAL A 567 -10.34 17.81 22.52
N PRO A 568 -10.02 17.84 23.84
CA PRO A 568 -9.19 16.82 24.48
C PRO A 568 -9.69 15.40 24.20
N LEU A 569 -8.75 14.46 24.01
CA LEU A 569 -9.02 13.03 23.77
C LEU A 569 -9.84 12.71 22.51
N SER A 570 -10.03 13.69 21.63
CA SER A 570 -10.60 13.51 20.29
C SER A 570 -9.51 13.51 19.22
N TYR A 571 -9.80 12.85 18.09
CA TYR A 571 -8.90 12.79 16.94
C TYR A 571 -9.68 13.06 15.65
N ARG A 572 -8.98 13.53 14.62
CA ARG A 572 -9.54 13.84 13.31
C ARG A 572 -8.54 13.54 12.20
N TRP A 573 -8.89 12.60 11.34
CA TRP A 573 -8.27 12.43 10.03
C TRP A 573 -8.11 13.74 9.25
N ARG A 574 -6.88 14.03 8.81
CA ARG A 574 -6.56 15.11 7.86
C ARG A 574 -6.69 14.63 6.41
N GLY A 575 -6.87 15.58 5.48
CA GLY A 575 -6.90 15.31 4.04
C GLY A 575 -8.29 15.25 3.40
N ARG A 576 -9.38 15.48 4.14
CA ARG A 576 -10.71 15.69 3.56
C ARG A 576 -10.77 17.07 2.87
N ASN A 577 -11.34 17.15 1.67
CA ASN A 577 -11.48 18.41 0.93
C ASN A 577 -12.86 19.04 1.19
N PRO A 578 -12.94 20.19 1.89
CA PRO A 578 -14.23 20.88 2.12
C PRO A 578 -14.81 21.52 0.84
N ASN A 579 -13.96 21.81 -0.14
CA ASN A 579 -14.34 22.48 -1.39
C ASN A 579 -14.71 21.51 -2.52
N GLU A 580 -14.72 20.20 -2.24
CA GLU A 580 -15.12 19.21 -3.23
C GLU A 580 -16.65 19.23 -3.40
N ILE A 581 -17.09 19.81 -4.52
CA ILE A 581 -18.50 19.99 -4.83
C ILE A 581 -19.03 18.89 -5.75
N HIS A 582 -18.20 18.06 -6.37
CA HIS A 582 -18.67 17.01 -7.28
C HIS A 582 -18.94 15.68 -6.58
N GLN A 583 -18.54 15.57 -5.32
CA GLN A 583 -18.77 14.39 -4.49
C GLN A 583 -20.02 14.56 -3.62
N LEU A 584 -20.85 13.51 -3.54
CA LEU A 584 -22.02 13.46 -2.66
C LEU A 584 -21.60 13.59 -1.18
N ASN A 585 -20.54 12.90 -0.78
CA ASN A 585 -19.89 13.03 0.53
C ASN A 585 -18.36 13.08 0.32
N PRO A 586 -17.63 14.06 0.89
CA PRO A 586 -16.21 14.20 0.63
C PRO A 586 -15.43 13.01 1.19
N LEU A 587 -14.54 12.43 0.38
CA LEU A 587 -13.79 11.24 0.75
C LEU A 587 -12.89 11.44 1.97
N THR A 588 -12.57 10.34 2.65
CA THR A 588 -11.61 10.28 3.78
C THR A 588 -10.54 9.21 3.52
N LEU A 589 -9.75 9.40 2.46
CA LEU A 589 -8.72 8.44 1.99
C LEU A 589 -7.69 8.06 3.08
N SER A 590 -7.41 8.99 3.99
CA SER A 590 -6.51 8.77 5.13
C SER A 590 -7.01 7.66 6.06
N SER A 591 -8.33 7.41 6.14
CA SER A 591 -8.87 6.41 7.05
C SER A 591 -8.78 4.97 6.54
N GLY A 592 -8.51 4.78 5.24
CA GLY A 592 -8.62 3.48 4.57
C GLY A 592 -10.06 3.07 4.22
N LEU A 593 -11.07 3.81 4.70
CA LEU A 593 -12.48 3.64 4.37
C LEU A 593 -12.94 4.82 3.50
N ASP A 594 -12.43 4.87 2.28
CA ASP A 594 -12.40 6.04 1.39
C ASP A 594 -13.73 6.81 1.27
N ASP A 595 -14.81 6.14 0.88
CA ASP A 595 -16.13 6.73 0.65
C ASP A 595 -17.14 6.43 1.77
N PHE A 596 -16.70 5.88 2.91
CA PHE A 596 -17.58 5.69 4.06
C PHE A 596 -18.10 7.06 4.50
N PRO A 597 -19.44 7.25 4.59
CA PRO A 597 -20.02 8.56 4.81
C PRO A 597 -19.64 9.12 6.18
N ARG A 598 -19.09 10.33 6.19
CA ARG A 598 -18.80 11.12 7.40
C ARG A 598 -19.62 12.43 7.38
N ALA A 599 -19.24 13.40 8.21
CA ALA A 599 -19.88 14.72 8.20
C ALA A 599 -19.92 15.27 6.76
N SER A 600 -21.08 15.78 6.33
CA SER A 600 -21.27 16.13 4.93
C SER A 600 -20.52 17.40 4.55
N HIS A 601 -20.25 18.27 5.51
CA HIS A 601 -19.48 19.50 5.33
C HIS A 601 -18.21 19.38 6.20
N PRO A 602 -17.06 18.97 5.62
CA PRO A 602 -15.82 18.83 6.37
C PRO A 602 -15.42 20.14 7.03
N THR A 603 -15.01 20.07 8.29
CA THR A 603 -14.60 21.23 9.11
C THR A 603 -13.54 20.79 10.11
N ASP A 604 -12.87 21.76 10.75
CA ASP A 604 -11.90 21.43 11.81
C ASP A 604 -12.56 20.91 13.09
N ASP A 605 -13.89 21.05 13.22
CA ASP A 605 -14.70 20.58 14.35
C ASP A 605 -15.01 19.08 14.33
N GLU A 606 -14.59 18.35 13.29
CA GLU A 606 -14.88 16.93 13.17
C GLU A 606 -14.17 16.08 14.24
N ARG A 607 -14.83 14.99 14.66
CA ARG A 607 -14.26 13.99 15.58
C ARG A 607 -14.51 12.60 15.01
N HIS A 608 -13.44 11.85 14.77
CA HIS A 608 -13.45 10.55 14.09
C HIS A 608 -13.20 9.42 15.08
N ILE A 609 -14.21 8.58 15.31
CA ILE A 609 -14.19 7.56 16.35
C ILE A 609 -13.21 6.42 16.04
N ASP A 610 -13.11 6.03 14.77
CA ASP A 610 -12.22 4.99 14.29
C ASP A 610 -10.76 5.33 14.61
N LEU A 611 -10.34 6.58 14.33
CA LEU A 611 -8.99 7.05 14.68
C LEU A 611 -8.75 7.07 16.19
N ARG A 612 -9.73 7.51 16.99
CA ARG A 612 -9.62 7.46 18.46
C ARG A 612 -9.39 6.03 18.93
N CYS A 613 -10.14 5.06 18.41
CA CYS A 613 -9.98 3.64 18.75
C CYS A 613 -8.63 3.06 18.30
N TRP A 614 -8.12 3.45 17.14
CA TRP A 614 -6.77 3.10 16.71
C TRP A 614 -5.71 3.60 17.69
N MET A 615 -5.84 4.84 18.17
CA MET A 615 -4.92 5.41 19.16
C MET A 615 -5.02 4.72 20.53
N THR A 616 -6.21 4.27 20.93
CA THR A 616 -6.39 3.43 22.13
C THR A 616 -5.64 2.11 22.00
N LEU A 617 -5.82 1.39 20.88
CA LEU A 617 -5.10 0.14 20.62
C LEU A 617 -3.59 0.39 20.60
N PHE A 618 -3.14 1.46 19.95
CA PHE A 618 -1.74 1.78 19.84
C PHE A 618 -1.10 2.03 21.21
N ALA A 619 -1.73 2.83 22.07
CA ALA A 619 -1.25 3.05 23.44
C ALA A 619 -1.21 1.73 24.25
N ARG A 620 -2.26 0.90 24.16
CA ARG A 620 -2.31 -0.39 24.87
C ARG A 620 -1.16 -1.32 24.47
N VAL A 621 -0.89 -1.46 23.18
CA VAL A 621 0.19 -2.33 22.67
C VAL A 621 1.55 -1.75 23.02
N MET A 622 1.73 -0.43 22.97
CA MET A 622 2.96 0.24 23.40
C MET A 622 3.28 -0.04 24.87
N ALA A 623 2.30 0.05 25.77
CA ALA A 623 2.49 -0.25 27.20
C ALA A 623 2.94 -1.71 27.42
N ARG A 624 2.31 -2.65 26.69
CA ARG A 624 2.68 -4.09 26.73
C ARG A 624 4.09 -4.31 26.20
N LEU A 625 4.43 -3.74 25.05
CA LEU A 625 5.75 -3.87 24.43
C LEU A 625 6.85 -3.29 25.33
N ALA A 626 6.64 -2.08 25.88
CA ALA A 626 7.58 -1.44 26.80
C ALA A 626 7.81 -2.27 28.07
N SER A 627 6.76 -2.94 28.58
CA SER A 627 6.86 -3.85 29.72
C SER A 627 7.77 -5.05 29.40
N ILE A 628 7.57 -5.70 28.24
CA ILE A 628 8.39 -6.83 27.80
C ILE A 628 9.85 -6.39 27.54
N VAL A 629 10.06 -5.26 26.88
CA VAL A 629 11.40 -4.71 26.64
C VAL A 629 12.10 -4.40 27.97
N THR A 630 11.39 -3.82 28.93
CA THR A 630 11.92 -3.56 30.28
C THR A 630 12.37 -4.85 30.97
N GLN A 631 11.58 -5.93 30.87
CA GLN A 631 11.96 -7.25 31.41
C GLN A 631 13.23 -7.79 30.74
N PHE A 632 13.32 -7.70 29.40
CA PHE A 632 14.51 -8.09 28.65
C PHE A 632 15.76 -7.30 29.01
N MET A 633 15.62 -6.02 29.33
CA MET A 633 16.73 -5.16 29.75
C MET A 633 17.16 -5.45 31.19
N GLN A 634 16.24 -5.78 32.10
CA GLN A 634 16.56 -6.14 33.49
C GLN A 634 17.30 -7.46 33.61
N ALA A 635 17.02 -8.41 32.71
CA ALA A 635 17.73 -9.69 32.65
C ALA A 635 19.18 -9.56 32.14
N ASP A 636 19.55 -8.43 31.54
CA ASP A 636 20.89 -8.19 30.99
C ASP A 636 21.76 -7.47 32.02
N GLN A 637 22.79 -8.13 32.55
CA GLN A 637 23.60 -7.62 33.67
C GLN A 637 24.62 -6.52 33.31
N ASN A 638 24.69 -6.08 32.04
CA ASN A 638 25.66 -5.08 31.61
C ASN A 638 25.24 -3.64 32.01
N ALA A 639 26.00 -3.08 32.95
CA ALA A 639 25.71 -1.89 33.75
C ALA A 639 25.67 -0.52 33.03
N ASN A 640 25.63 -0.45 31.70
CA ASN A 640 25.55 0.83 30.95
C ASN A 640 24.13 1.27 30.56
N GLY A 641 23.09 0.56 31.02
CA GLY A 641 21.70 0.75 30.58
C GLY A 641 20.75 1.45 31.54
N ARG A 642 21.20 2.02 32.68
CA ARG A 642 20.27 2.57 33.69
C ARG A 642 19.35 3.69 33.18
N SER A 643 19.86 4.66 32.41
CA SER A 643 18.97 5.73 31.89
C SER A 643 17.98 5.18 30.86
N LYS A 644 18.44 4.32 29.94
CA LYS A 644 17.58 3.70 28.93
C LYS A 644 16.51 2.80 29.54
N LEU A 645 16.83 2.12 30.65
CA LEU A 645 15.86 1.35 31.43
C LEU A 645 14.82 2.26 32.07
N GLU A 646 15.24 3.39 32.63
CA GLU A 646 14.34 4.37 33.25
C GLU A 646 13.44 5.06 32.20
N GLU A 647 14.00 5.40 31.04
CA GLU A 647 13.25 5.89 29.87
C GLU A 647 12.18 4.87 29.46
N THR A 648 12.53 3.59 29.35
CA THR A 648 11.58 2.53 28.98
C THR A 648 10.49 2.34 30.05
N ARG A 649 10.83 2.45 31.34
CA ARG A 649 9.83 2.44 32.44
C ARG A 649 8.89 3.63 32.38
N SER A 650 9.40 4.81 32.05
CA SER A 650 8.59 6.00 31.85
C SER A 650 7.56 5.79 30.72
N LEU A 651 7.97 5.15 29.63
CA LEU A 651 7.05 4.78 28.54
C LEU A 651 5.93 3.84 28.99
N ILE A 652 6.18 2.90 29.92
CA ILE A 652 5.12 2.04 30.47
C ILE A 652 4.05 2.93 31.13
N ALA A 653 4.46 3.81 32.05
CA ALA A 653 3.53 4.68 32.76
C ALA A 653 2.79 5.64 31.83
N GLU A 654 3.50 6.23 30.86
CA GLU A 654 2.93 7.13 29.85
C GLU A 654 1.85 6.42 29.01
N TYR A 655 2.17 5.25 28.45
CA TYR A 655 1.26 4.55 27.56
C TYR A 655 0.14 3.80 28.27
N THR A 656 0.36 3.33 29.50
CA THR A 656 -0.74 2.84 30.37
C THR A 656 -1.73 3.98 30.62
N ARG A 657 -1.25 5.18 30.99
CA ARG A 657 -2.12 6.34 31.19
C ARG A 657 -2.89 6.72 29.93
N TRP A 658 -2.24 6.77 28.77
CA TRP A 658 -2.94 7.04 27.51
C TRP A 658 -3.96 5.97 27.16
N ALA A 659 -3.64 4.69 27.36
CA ALA A 659 -4.57 3.60 27.13
C ALA A 659 -5.80 3.71 28.04
N ASP A 660 -5.60 4.03 29.32
CA ASP A 660 -6.68 4.21 30.30
C ASP A 660 -7.56 5.42 29.93
N LEU A 661 -6.96 6.59 29.66
CA LEU A 661 -7.71 7.80 29.26
C LEU A 661 -8.51 7.62 27.97
N LEU A 662 -7.95 6.92 26.98
CA LEU A 662 -8.61 6.70 25.70
C LEU A 662 -9.58 5.51 25.72
N SER A 663 -9.51 4.62 26.71
CA SER A 663 -10.48 3.54 26.90
C SER A 663 -11.59 3.88 27.90
N ASP A 664 -11.49 5.01 28.61
CA ASP A 664 -12.56 5.50 29.48
C ASP A 664 -13.89 5.61 28.70
N GLU A 665 -14.87 4.82 29.13
CA GLU A 665 -16.16 4.70 28.46
C GLU A 665 -17.04 5.94 28.64
N ASN A 666 -16.89 6.68 29.76
CA ASN A 666 -17.66 7.90 29.98
C ASN A 666 -17.23 8.98 28.98
N GLU A 667 -15.92 9.12 28.75
CA GLU A 667 -15.37 10.06 27.80
C GLU A 667 -15.66 9.64 26.35
N LEU A 668 -15.56 8.33 26.05
CA LEU A 668 -15.97 7.80 24.74
C LEU A 668 -17.45 8.10 24.48
N ASP A 669 -18.32 7.85 25.46
CA ASP A 669 -19.76 8.14 25.35
C ASP A 669 -20.02 9.64 25.19
N ARG A 670 -19.37 10.48 25.98
CA ARG A 670 -19.49 11.95 25.90
C ARG A 670 -19.14 12.49 24.52
N LEU A 671 -18.12 11.92 23.88
CA LEU A 671 -17.64 12.39 22.58
C LEU A 671 -18.41 11.79 21.40
N HIS A 672 -18.85 10.54 21.50
CA HIS A 672 -19.27 9.76 20.34
C HIS A 672 -20.59 8.98 20.49
N TRP A 673 -21.21 8.90 21.67
CA TRP A 673 -22.45 8.12 21.84
C TRP A 673 -23.71 8.94 21.49
N SER A 674 -24.47 8.47 20.50
CA SER A 674 -25.80 9.00 20.21
C SER A 674 -26.82 8.34 21.12
N GLY A 675 -27.30 9.08 22.12
CA GLY A 675 -28.42 8.65 22.97
C GLY A 675 -29.73 8.45 22.19
N LYS A 676 -29.93 9.23 21.10
CA LYS A 676 -31.11 9.13 20.23
C LYS A 676 -31.17 7.80 19.49
N GLN A 677 -30.04 7.37 18.93
CA GLN A 677 -29.97 6.17 18.10
C GLN A 677 -29.44 4.93 18.84
N GLY A 678 -28.90 5.10 20.05
CA GLY A 678 -28.31 4.04 20.86
C GLY A 678 -27.05 3.44 20.24
N ARG A 679 -26.20 4.27 19.62
CA ARG A 679 -24.99 3.81 18.92
C ARG A 679 -23.89 4.88 18.91
N TYR A 680 -22.65 4.45 18.71
CA TYR A 680 -21.53 5.34 18.50
C TYR A 680 -21.53 5.98 17.11
N ALA A 681 -20.98 7.19 16.96
CA ALA A 681 -20.92 7.92 15.70
C ALA A 681 -19.75 8.91 15.66
N ASP A 682 -19.35 9.29 14.44
CA ASP A 682 -18.53 10.48 14.22
C ASP A 682 -19.33 11.74 14.55
N TYR A 683 -18.63 12.87 14.74
CA TYR A 683 -19.23 14.17 14.96
C TYR A 683 -18.71 15.19 13.94
N GLY A 684 -19.57 16.11 13.50
CA GLY A 684 -19.17 17.23 12.66
C GLY A 684 -20.36 18.00 12.08
N LEU A 685 -20.08 18.93 11.17
CA LEU A 685 -21.10 19.72 10.48
C LEU A 685 -21.80 18.86 9.43
N HIS A 686 -23.03 18.44 9.71
CA HIS A 686 -23.69 17.39 8.95
C HIS A 686 -25.18 17.68 8.67
N THR A 687 -25.64 17.10 7.56
CA THR A 687 -27.03 16.97 7.11
C THR A 687 -27.06 15.79 6.13
N ASP A 688 -28.05 14.90 6.25
CA ASP A 688 -28.28 13.82 5.27
C ASP A 688 -28.92 14.35 3.98
N PHE A 689 -29.43 15.59 3.98
CA PHE A 689 -30.17 16.17 2.87
C PHE A 689 -29.23 16.82 1.85
N VAL A 690 -28.35 15.99 1.29
CA VAL A 690 -27.46 16.33 0.16
C VAL A 690 -27.80 15.46 -1.04
N ARG A 691 -27.70 16.01 -2.25
CA ARG A 691 -27.88 15.25 -3.50
C ARG A 691 -27.01 15.81 -4.61
N LEU A 692 -26.72 14.99 -5.61
CA LEU A 692 -26.02 15.41 -6.81
C LEU A 692 -27.03 15.86 -7.87
N GLU A 693 -26.83 17.06 -8.43
CA GLU A 693 -27.67 17.64 -9.47
C GLU A 693 -26.84 18.25 -10.60
N MET A 694 -27.41 18.33 -11.80
CA MET A 694 -26.80 19.11 -12.88
C MET A 694 -26.97 20.61 -12.58
N PRO A 695 -25.92 21.43 -12.71
CA PRO A 695 -26.04 22.87 -12.54
C PRO A 695 -26.96 23.50 -13.61
N ASP A 696 -27.68 24.55 -13.24
CA ASP A 696 -28.59 25.27 -14.16
C ASP A 696 -27.79 25.86 -15.34
N ILE A 697 -28.24 25.58 -16.57
CA ILE A 697 -27.62 26.10 -17.80
C ILE A 697 -28.30 27.43 -18.17
N PRO A 698 -27.56 28.56 -18.26
CA PRO A 698 -28.13 29.80 -18.77
C PRO A 698 -28.59 29.62 -20.22
N LYS A 699 -29.84 30.02 -20.53
CA LYS A 699 -30.42 29.93 -21.87
C LYS A 699 -29.49 30.60 -22.91
N GLY A 700 -29.02 29.83 -23.88
CA GLY A 700 -28.14 30.30 -24.97
C GLY A 700 -26.68 29.83 -24.90
N SER A 701 -26.29 29.09 -23.85
CA SER A 701 -24.93 28.56 -23.70
C SER A 701 -24.79 27.18 -24.33
N HIS A 702 -23.71 26.92 -25.08
CA HIS A 702 -23.40 25.57 -25.56
C HIS A 702 -23.02 24.67 -24.37
N VAL A 703 -23.60 23.48 -24.31
CA VAL A 703 -23.21 22.44 -23.35
C VAL A 703 -21.80 21.99 -23.70
N SER A 704 -20.81 22.26 -22.83
CA SER A 704 -19.49 21.65 -22.97
C SER A 704 -19.53 20.21 -22.47
N ASP A 705 -18.65 19.35 -23.00
CA ASP A 705 -18.44 17.98 -22.53
C ASP A 705 -17.96 17.89 -21.06
N GLU A 706 -17.74 19.02 -20.38
CA GLU A 706 -17.23 19.11 -19.00
C GLU A 706 -18.30 19.36 -17.93
N MET A 707 -19.59 19.36 -18.29
CA MET A 707 -20.65 19.61 -17.31
C MET A 707 -20.81 18.42 -16.36
N ARG A 708 -20.36 18.57 -15.11
CA ARG A 708 -20.38 17.54 -14.05
C ARG A 708 -21.49 17.81 -13.04
N LEU A 709 -22.01 16.73 -12.43
CA LEU A 709 -22.93 16.84 -11.30
C LEU A 709 -22.27 17.61 -10.14
N VAL A 710 -23.07 18.44 -9.47
CA VAL A 710 -22.66 19.25 -8.32
C VAL A 710 -23.56 18.88 -7.14
N ARG A 711 -22.95 18.79 -5.96
CA ARG A 711 -23.64 18.55 -4.70
C ARG A 711 -24.41 19.79 -4.28
N VAL A 712 -25.70 19.60 -4.06
CA VAL A 712 -26.62 20.61 -3.54
C VAL A 712 -27.07 20.22 -2.14
N THR A 713 -27.02 21.18 -1.23
CA THR A 713 -27.47 21.04 0.16
C THR A 713 -28.91 21.52 0.29
N VAL A 714 -29.83 20.59 0.50
CA VAL A 714 -31.28 20.86 0.57
C VAL A 714 -31.68 21.40 1.95
N LYS A 715 -31.05 20.92 3.02
CA LYS A 715 -31.27 21.40 4.40
C LYS A 715 -29.94 21.85 4.99
N THR A 716 -29.95 23.03 5.63
CA THR A 716 -28.78 23.59 6.31
C THR A 716 -28.16 22.59 7.29
N PRO A 717 -26.83 22.35 7.23
CA PRO A 717 -26.15 21.46 8.15
C PRO A 717 -26.02 22.06 9.55
N SER A 718 -25.91 21.21 10.56
CA SER A 718 -25.62 21.59 11.94
C SER A 718 -24.56 20.68 12.54
N LEU A 719 -23.83 21.18 13.55
CA LEU A 719 -22.87 20.37 14.30
C LEU A 719 -23.64 19.29 15.10
N GLN A 720 -23.43 18.03 14.74
CA GLN A 720 -24.15 16.89 15.33
C GLN A 720 -23.37 15.58 15.18
N LEU A 721 -23.83 14.54 15.89
CA LEU A 721 -23.37 13.18 15.65
C LEU A 721 -23.93 12.67 14.31
N VAL A 722 -23.09 12.03 13.50
CA VAL A 722 -23.45 11.43 12.21
C VAL A 722 -23.99 10.02 12.46
N ASP A 723 -25.19 9.95 13.03
CA ASP A 723 -25.76 8.71 13.60
C ASP A 723 -26.73 7.96 12.65
N THR A 724 -26.96 8.47 11.45
CA THR A 724 -27.79 7.87 10.39
C THR A 724 -27.04 6.82 9.56
N SER A 725 -25.72 6.92 9.50
CA SER A 725 -24.86 6.07 8.67
C SER A 725 -24.17 4.97 9.48
N PHE A 726 -24.96 4.16 10.18
CA PHE A 726 -24.42 3.03 10.96
C PHE A 726 -23.74 1.98 10.08
N GLY A 727 -22.50 1.63 10.42
CA GLY A 727 -21.63 0.73 9.66
C GLY A 727 -20.33 0.44 10.39
N TYR A 728 -19.30 0.07 9.65
CA TYR A 728 -18.00 -0.32 10.20
C TYR A 728 -17.39 0.72 11.14
N VAL A 729 -17.39 2.02 10.80
CA VAL A 729 -16.83 3.09 11.64
C VAL A 729 -17.44 3.08 13.05
N ASN A 730 -18.75 2.89 13.14
CA ASN A 730 -19.48 2.90 14.41
C ASN A 730 -19.16 1.67 15.29
N LEU A 731 -18.63 0.60 14.70
CA LEU A 731 -18.25 -0.62 15.40
C LEU A 731 -16.83 -0.57 15.96
N PHE A 732 -15.98 0.42 15.63
CA PHE A 732 -14.57 0.44 16.06
C PHE A 732 -14.33 0.26 17.57
N PRO A 733 -15.14 0.83 18.48
CA PRO A 733 -15.01 0.55 19.92
C PRO A 733 -15.12 -0.94 20.26
N PHE A 734 -15.98 -1.65 19.53
CA PHE A 734 -16.14 -3.10 19.63
C PHE A 734 -15.03 -3.84 18.86
N LEU A 735 -14.75 -3.48 17.60
CA LEU A 735 -13.79 -4.17 16.73
C LEU A 735 -12.38 -4.23 17.35
N LEU A 736 -11.93 -3.16 17.99
CA LEU A 736 -10.60 -3.07 18.60
C LEU A 736 -10.59 -3.38 20.11
N LYS A 737 -11.71 -3.90 20.64
CA LYS A 737 -11.88 -4.29 22.04
C LYS A 737 -11.57 -3.13 22.99
N VAL A 738 -12.11 -1.95 22.68
CA VAL A 738 -12.02 -0.74 23.52
C VAL A 738 -13.09 -0.80 24.62
N LEU A 739 -14.29 -1.30 24.28
CA LEU A 739 -15.36 -1.45 25.27
C LEU A 739 -15.01 -2.50 26.33
N SER A 740 -15.33 -2.18 27.59
CA SER A 740 -15.19 -3.12 28.69
C SER A 740 -16.05 -4.37 28.45
N PRO A 741 -15.61 -5.58 28.85
CA PRO A 741 -16.45 -6.79 28.82
C PRO A 741 -17.80 -6.64 29.56
N THR A 742 -17.89 -5.70 30.50
CA THR A 742 -19.11 -5.39 31.27
C THR A 742 -19.85 -4.16 30.75
N SER A 743 -19.50 -3.64 29.57
CA SER A 743 -20.08 -2.42 29.03
C SER A 743 -21.60 -2.56 28.85
N PRO A 744 -22.40 -1.57 29.30
CA PRO A 744 -23.85 -1.59 29.10
C PRO A 744 -24.26 -1.43 27.63
N ARG A 745 -23.32 -1.05 26.74
CA ARG A 745 -23.58 -0.86 25.31
C ARG A 745 -23.50 -2.16 24.51
N LEU A 746 -22.79 -3.17 25.02
CA LEU A 746 -22.59 -4.45 24.32
C LEU A 746 -23.88 -5.18 23.94
N PRO A 747 -24.88 -5.37 24.84
CA PRO A 747 -26.10 -6.09 24.47
C PRO A 747 -26.82 -5.46 23.27
N ARG A 748 -26.92 -4.12 23.25
CA ARG A 748 -27.53 -3.39 22.13
C ARG A 748 -26.69 -3.51 20.86
N LEU A 749 -25.37 -3.38 20.97
CA LEU A 749 -24.47 -3.51 19.83
C LEU A 749 -24.57 -4.90 19.17
N LEU A 750 -24.61 -5.99 19.97
CA LEU A 750 -24.78 -7.35 19.45
C LEU A 750 -26.16 -7.56 18.81
N ALA A 751 -27.21 -6.97 19.37
CA ALA A 751 -28.54 -6.98 18.78
C ALA A 751 -28.57 -6.25 17.42
N ASP A 752 -27.94 -5.09 17.31
CA ASP A 752 -27.84 -4.35 16.05
C ASP A 752 -26.94 -5.08 15.02
N LEU A 753 -25.87 -5.74 15.49
CA LEU A 753 -24.98 -6.53 14.66
C LEU A 753 -25.69 -7.73 14.02
N SER A 754 -26.52 -8.43 14.79
CA SER A 754 -27.25 -9.62 14.34
C SER A 754 -28.50 -9.31 13.49
N ASN A 755 -28.86 -8.03 13.37
CA ASN A 755 -30.03 -7.59 12.64
C ASN A 755 -29.81 -7.62 11.12
N LYS A 756 -30.61 -8.44 10.43
CA LYS A 756 -30.58 -8.60 8.96
C LYS A 756 -30.98 -7.33 8.19
N GLU A 757 -31.79 -6.47 8.80
CA GLU A 757 -32.18 -5.18 8.23
C GLU A 757 -31.10 -4.10 8.39
N LEU A 758 -30.03 -4.41 9.13
CA LEU A 758 -28.89 -3.51 9.34
C LEU A 758 -27.65 -4.07 8.65
N LEU A 759 -26.70 -4.60 9.42
CA LEU A 759 -25.38 -5.01 8.93
C LEU A 759 -25.30 -6.49 8.58
N TRP A 760 -26.17 -7.34 9.15
CA TRP A 760 -26.05 -8.78 8.98
C TRP A 760 -26.53 -9.24 7.59
N SER A 761 -25.70 -9.99 6.88
CA SER A 761 -26.07 -10.69 5.65
C SER A 761 -25.70 -12.18 5.73
N GLU A 762 -26.18 -12.98 4.78
CA GLU A 762 -25.80 -14.40 4.66
C GLU A 762 -24.35 -14.58 4.21
N PHE A 763 -23.67 -13.50 3.80
CA PHE A 763 -22.32 -13.52 3.25
C PHE A 763 -21.27 -12.89 4.18
N GLY A 764 -21.70 -12.18 5.22
CA GLY A 764 -20.84 -11.41 6.13
C GLY A 764 -21.49 -10.11 6.61
N LEU A 765 -20.75 -9.30 7.36
CA LEU A 765 -21.21 -7.97 7.80
C LEU A 765 -21.02 -6.95 6.69
N ARG A 766 -22.08 -6.19 6.37
CA ARG A 766 -22.05 -5.06 5.44
C ARG A 766 -21.22 -3.92 5.99
N SER A 767 -20.55 -3.19 5.10
CA SER A 767 -19.83 -1.96 5.45
C SER A 767 -20.75 -0.87 6.00
N ILE A 768 -21.98 -0.78 5.51
CA ILE A 768 -23.02 0.14 6.00
C ILE A 768 -24.38 -0.53 6.03
N ASN A 769 -25.27 -0.05 6.91
CA ASN A 769 -26.61 -0.58 7.07
C ASN A 769 -27.54 -0.24 5.90
N LEU A 770 -28.52 -1.10 5.63
CA LEU A 770 -29.48 -0.98 4.52
C LEU A 770 -30.35 0.28 4.57
N LYS A 771 -30.58 0.85 5.77
CA LYS A 771 -31.42 2.03 5.98
C LYS A 771 -30.63 3.35 5.86
N SER A 772 -29.32 3.29 5.63
CA SER A 772 -28.52 4.50 5.42
C SER A 772 -28.90 5.15 4.09
N PRO A 773 -29.00 6.51 4.03
CA PRO A 773 -29.18 7.22 2.76
C PRO A 773 -28.02 7.02 1.79
N PHE A 774 -26.88 6.47 2.24
CA PHE A 774 -25.71 6.23 1.42
C PHE A 774 -25.55 4.78 0.94
N TYR A 775 -26.41 3.85 1.36
CA TYR A 775 -26.32 2.44 0.93
C TYR A 775 -26.43 2.32 -0.60
N HIS A 776 -25.43 1.68 -1.22
CA HIS A 776 -25.29 1.51 -2.67
C HIS A 776 -25.33 2.82 -3.49
N THR A 777 -25.05 3.95 -2.86
CA THR A 777 -25.00 5.25 -3.56
C THR A 777 -23.62 5.54 -4.14
N HIS A 778 -23.61 5.97 -5.39
CA HIS A 778 -22.41 6.50 -6.04
C HIS A 778 -21.95 7.81 -5.36
N ASN A 779 -20.63 8.04 -5.30
CA ASN A 779 -20.11 9.29 -4.75
C ASN A 779 -19.99 10.40 -5.80
N THR A 780 -19.73 10.03 -7.04
CA THR A 780 -19.82 10.88 -8.24
C THR A 780 -20.49 10.07 -9.35
N LYS A 781 -20.71 10.62 -10.55
CA LYS A 781 -21.26 9.83 -11.66
C LYS A 781 -20.42 8.56 -11.95
N ASP A 782 -19.10 8.68 -11.86
CA ASP A 782 -18.15 7.65 -12.27
C ASP A 782 -17.50 6.90 -11.09
N ASP A 783 -17.78 7.30 -9.84
CA ASP A 783 -17.29 6.65 -8.62
C ASP A 783 -18.38 5.76 -7.98
N PRO A 784 -18.40 4.44 -8.26
CA PRO A 784 -19.37 3.50 -7.70
C PRO A 784 -19.12 3.24 -6.20
N PRO A 785 -20.16 2.84 -5.44
CA PRO A 785 -20.08 2.60 -4.00
C PRO A 785 -19.00 1.57 -3.64
N TYR A 786 -18.16 1.89 -2.67
CA TYR A 786 -17.03 1.07 -2.24
C TYR A 786 -17.25 0.54 -0.81
N TRP A 787 -17.15 1.40 0.20
CA TRP A 787 -17.46 1.14 1.62
C TRP A 787 -18.92 1.45 1.99
N ARG A 788 -19.82 1.33 1.01
CA ARG A 788 -21.25 1.68 1.10
C ARG A 788 -22.19 0.49 0.90
N GLY A 789 -21.81 -0.68 1.39
CA GLY A 789 -22.66 -1.88 1.43
C GLY A 789 -21.87 -3.19 1.35
N ALA A 790 -20.84 -3.23 0.51
CA ALA A 790 -20.00 -4.41 0.30
C ALA A 790 -19.36 -4.95 1.59
N ILE A 791 -18.99 -6.23 1.55
CA ILE A 791 -18.43 -7.00 2.66
C ILE A 791 -16.92 -7.08 2.49
N TRP A 792 -16.19 -6.69 3.53
CA TRP A 792 -14.73 -6.66 3.54
C TRP A 792 -14.16 -7.56 4.63
N ILE A 793 -13.19 -8.41 4.26
CA ILE A 793 -12.69 -9.47 5.12
C ILE A 793 -11.84 -8.94 6.28
N ASN A 794 -11.10 -7.85 6.10
CA ASN A 794 -10.34 -7.18 7.17
C ASN A 794 -11.21 -6.77 8.36
N ILE A 795 -12.31 -6.05 8.14
CA ILE A 795 -13.20 -5.59 9.20
C ILE A 795 -14.01 -6.75 9.77
N ASN A 796 -14.45 -7.68 8.92
CA ASN A 796 -15.14 -8.90 9.37
C ASN A 796 -14.24 -9.78 10.23
N TYR A 797 -12.93 -9.87 9.93
CA TYR A 797 -11.95 -10.53 10.77
C TYR A 797 -11.89 -9.89 12.17
N LEU A 798 -11.77 -8.56 12.25
CA LEU A 798 -11.79 -7.85 13.54
C LEU A 798 -13.09 -8.10 14.31
N ALA A 799 -14.24 -8.14 13.62
CA ALA A 799 -15.53 -8.45 14.23
C ALA A 799 -15.56 -9.88 14.80
N VAL A 800 -15.13 -10.89 14.03
CA VAL A 800 -15.07 -12.29 14.50
C VAL A 800 -14.14 -12.42 15.71
N GLN A 801 -12.95 -11.80 15.66
CA GLN A 801 -11.99 -11.83 16.77
C GLN A 801 -12.51 -11.12 18.02
N SER A 802 -13.26 -10.02 17.84
CA SER A 802 -13.91 -9.32 18.95
C SER A 802 -15.05 -10.15 19.56
N LEU A 803 -15.92 -10.75 18.74
CA LEU A 803 -16.97 -11.66 19.21
C LEU A 803 -16.38 -12.83 20.01
N ARG A 804 -15.31 -13.46 19.52
CA ARG A 804 -14.59 -14.53 20.22
C ARG A 804 -13.97 -14.07 21.53
N TYR A 805 -13.44 -12.84 21.57
CA TYR A 805 -12.92 -12.25 22.81
C TYR A 805 -14.03 -12.10 23.85
N TYR A 806 -15.14 -11.44 23.51
CA TYR A 806 -16.23 -11.24 24.46
C TYR A 806 -16.92 -12.55 24.86
N SER A 807 -16.94 -13.57 23.98
CA SER A 807 -17.54 -14.87 24.34
C SER A 807 -16.74 -15.68 25.37
N HIS A 808 -15.42 -15.49 25.46
CA HIS A 808 -14.55 -16.24 26.38
C HIS A 808 -14.04 -15.40 27.55
N HIS A 809 -14.19 -14.08 27.50
CA HIS A 809 -13.69 -13.21 28.55
C HIS A 809 -14.49 -13.43 29.84
N SER A 810 -13.80 -13.74 30.95
CA SER A 810 -14.39 -14.13 32.24
C SER A 810 -15.35 -13.10 32.85
N ARG A 811 -15.09 -11.81 32.60
CA ARG A 811 -15.96 -10.70 33.05
C ARG A 811 -17.20 -10.44 32.18
N THR A 812 -17.33 -11.05 30.99
CA THR A 812 -18.50 -10.81 30.14
C THR A 812 -19.74 -11.45 30.77
N PRO A 813 -20.87 -10.74 30.90
CA PRO A 813 -22.11 -11.34 31.39
C PRO A 813 -22.53 -12.56 30.55
N VAL A 814 -22.97 -13.63 31.22
CA VAL A 814 -23.29 -14.92 30.57
C VAL A 814 -24.18 -14.79 29.33
N PRO A 815 -25.29 -14.00 29.34
CA PRO A 815 -26.12 -13.85 28.14
C PRO A 815 -25.39 -13.17 26.97
N VAL A 816 -24.54 -12.19 27.27
CA VAL A 816 -23.74 -11.46 26.26
C VAL A 816 -22.66 -12.37 25.69
N ALA A 817 -21.99 -13.17 26.53
CA ALA A 817 -20.99 -14.13 26.10
C ALA A 817 -21.58 -15.22 25.19
N ALA A 818 -22.77 -15.74 25.53
CA ALA A 818 -23.49 -16.73 24.73
C ALA A 818 -23.90 -16.16 23.36
N GLU A 819 -24.42 -14.94 23.31
CA GLU A 819 -24.78 -14.28 22.06
C GLU A 819 -23.55 -13.97 21.20
N ALA A 820 -22.46 -13.47 21.81
CA ALA A 820 -21.20 -13.23 21.10
C ALA A 820 -20.65 -14.52 20.49
N LYS A 821 -20.71 -15.65 21.22
CA LYS A 821 -20.31 -16.98 20.71
C LYS A 821 -21.14 -17.38 19.49
N ARG A 822 -22.46 -17.31 19.60
CA ARG A 822 -23.41 -17.65 18.52
C ARG A 822 -23.12 -16.84 17.27
N LEU A 823 -22.91 -15.53 17.42
CA LEU A 823 -22.60 -14.64 16.29
C LEU A 823 -21.22 -14.93 15.70
N ALA A 824 -20.20 -15.23 16.51
CA ALA A 824 -18.87 -15.58 16.01
C ALA A 824 -18.93 -16.83 15.12
N GLU A 825 -19.62 -17.87 15.58
CA GLU A 825 -19.77 -19.13 14.86
C GLU A 825 -20.51 -18.95 13.53
N GLN A 826 -21.65 -18.25 13.54
CA GLN A 826 -22.44 -17.99 12.34
C GLN A 826 -21.69 -17.11 11.32
N LEU A 827 -21.07 -16.02 11.78
CA LEU A 827 -20.33 -15.11 10.91
C LEU A 827 -19.12 -15.82 10.26
N THR A 828 -18.41 -16.64 11.03
CA THR A 828 -17.29 -17.47 10.54
C THR A 828 -17.75 -18.37 9.39
N GLN A 829 -18.89 -19.06 9.54
CA GLN A 829 -19.41 -19.96 8.51
C GLN A 829 -19.87 -19.21 7.25
N ASN A 830 -20.54 -18.07 7.41
CA ASN A 830 -20.98 -17.23 6.30
C ASN A 830 -19.79 -16.73 5.46
N LEU A 831 -18.74 -16.24 6.12
CA LEU A 831 -17.53 -15.75 5.46
C LEU A 831 -16.79 -16.88 4.74
N ALA A 832 -16.60 -18.02 5.41
CA ALA A 832 -15.92 -19.19 4.82
C ALA A 832 -16.63 -19.69 3.56
N ARG A 833 -17.96 -19.74 3.58
CA ARG A 833 -18.77 -20.12 2.41
C ARG A 833 -18.67 -19.10 1.28
N THR A 834 -18.72 -17.81 1.60
CA THR A 834 -18.69 -16.72 0.62
C THR A 834 -17.36 -16.65 -0.10
N VAL A 835 -16.25 -16.66 0.64
CA VAL A 835 -14.90 -16.60 0.07
C VAL A 835 -14.62 -17.87 -0.75
N LEU A 836 -15.01 -19.06 -0.26
CA LEU A 836 -14.86 -20.30 -1.01
C LEU A 836 -15.66 -20.26 -2.32
N GLY A 837 -16.93 -19.82 -2.27
CA GLY A 837 -17.76 -19.71 -3.47
C GLY A 837 -17.19 -18.72 -4.49
N GLY A 838 -16.56 -17.64 -4.04
CA GLY A 838 -15.81 -16.72 -4.90
C GLY A 838 -14.64 -17.39 -5.60
N LEU A 839 -13.79 -18.08 -4.83
CA LEU A 839 -12.62 -18.82 -5.34
C LEU A 839 -13.02 -19.90 -6.35
N GLU A 840 -14.05 -20.68 -6.07
CA GLU A 840 -14.44 -21.81 -6.93
C GLU A 840 -15.13 -21.36 -8.21
N ARG A 841 -15.91 -20.28 -8.16
CA ARG A 841 -16.60 -19.74 -9.35
C ARG A 841 -15.64 -19.05 -10.32
N THR A 842 -14.63 -18.38 -9.79
CA THR A 842 -13.80 -17.44 -10.57
C THR A 842 -12.33 -17.85 -10.66
N GLY A 843 -11.86 -18.73 -9.78
CA GLY A 843 -10.45 -19.07 -9.63
C GLY A 843 -9.64 -18.04 -8.82
N HIS A 844 -10.28 -17.02 -8.23
CA HIS A 844 -9.60 -15.91 -7.55
C HIS A 844 -10.19 -15.60 -6.17
N LEU A 845 -9.34 -15.07 -5.29
CA LEU A 845 -9.77 -14.30 -4.11
C LEU A 845 -10.05 -12.86 -4.53
N TRP A 846 -11.01 -12.21 -3.86
CA TRP A 846 -11.49 -10.88 -4.23
C TRP A 846 -11.31 -9.89 -3.10
N GLU A 847 -11.19 -8.62 -3.48
CA GLU A 847 -11.01 -7.49 -2.58
C GLU A 847 -12.18 -7.33 -1.60
N GLN A 848 -13.40 -7.38 -2.16
CA GLN A 848 -14.66 -7.28 -1.44
C GLN A 848 -15.71 -8.23 -2.04
N TYR A 849 -16.80 -8.44 -1.30
CA TYR A 849 -17.91 -9.29 -1.72
C TYR A 849 -19.22 -8.51 -1.71
N ASN A 850 -20.06 -8.76 -2.70
CA ASN A 850 -21.40 -8.18 -2.79
C ASN A 850 -22.29 -8.70 -1.64
N ASP A 851 -22.98 -7.80 -0.95
CA ASP A 851 -23.75 -8.13 0.24
C ASP A 851 -25.11 -8.81 -0.01
N GLN A 852 -25.53 -8.87 -1.27
CA GLN A 852 -26.80 -9.48 -1.70
C GLN A 852 -26.60 -10.82 -2.41
N THR A 853 -25.45 -11.02 -3.07
CA THR A 853 -25.18 -12.19 -3.92
C THR A 853 -23.97 -13.00 -3.46
N GLY A 854 -23.10 -12.45 -2.62
CA GLY A 854 -21.83 -13.07 -2.24
C GLY A 854 -20.81 -13.15 -3.37
N ASN A 855 -21.07 -12.53 -4.53
CA ASN A 855 -20.12 -12.49 -5.64
C ASN A 855 -18.94 -11.58 -5.30
N GLY A 856 -17.73 -12.01 -5.65
CA GLY A 856 -16.53 -11.18 -5.54
C GLY A 856 -16.61 -9.96 -6.48
N GLN A 857 -16.05 -8.84 -6.04
CA GLN A 857 -16.04 -7.58 -6.79
C GLN A 857 -14.66 -6.91 -6.74
N ARG A 858 -14.38 -6.07 -7.75
CA ARG A 858 -13.20 -5.19 -7.85
C ARG A 858 -11.86 -5.94 -7.98
N GLY A 859 -10.84 -5.57 -7.21
CA GLY A 859 -9.48 -6.11 -7.38
C GLY A 859 -9.44 -7.64 -7.23
N HIS A 860 -8.76 -8.32 -8.16
CA HIS A 860 -8.54 -9.77 -8.12
C HIS A 860 -7.30 -10.19 -8.95
N PRO A 861 -6.58 -11.24 -8.57
CA PRO A 861 -6.65 -11.90 -7.26
C PRO A 861 -6.22 -10.92 -6.16
N PHE A 862 -6.98 -10.90 -5.07
CA PHE A 862 -6.72 -10.11 -3.89
C PHE A 862 -6.42 -11.06 -2.73
N SER A 863 -5.15 -11.45 -2.62
CA SER A 863 -4.63 -12.27 -1.53
C SER A 863 -3.97 -11.43 -0.44
N GLY A 864 -4.36 -10.15 -0.33
CA GLY A 864 -4.06 -9.27 0.79
C GLY A 864 -4.86 -9.64 2.04
N TRP A 865 -5.67 -8.70 2.56
CA TRP A 865 -6.49 -9.00 3.76
C TRP A 865 -7.51 -10.13 3.58
N THR A 866 -7.90 -10.50 2.35
CA THR A 866 -8.85 -11.61 2.15
C THR A 866 -8.24 -12.93 2.62
N SER A 867 -6.91 -13.00 2.69
CA SER A 867 -6.19 -14.13 3.27
C SER A 867 -6.43 -14.31 4.77
N LEU A 868 -6.98 -13.31 5.47
CA LEU A 868 -7.44 -13.45 6.86
C LEU A 868 -8.51 -14.52 7.04
N ILE A 869 -9.17 -14.98 5.96
CA ILE A 869 -10.08 -16.12 6.01
C ILE A 869 -9.41 -17.37 6.62
N SER A 870 -8.09 -17.52 6.41
CA SER A 870 -7.28 -18.60 7.00
C SER A 870 -7.24 -18.52 8.53
N LEU A 871 -7.15 -17.31 9.11
CA LEU A 871 -7.23 -17.10 10.57
C LEU A 871 -8.66 -17.26 11.07
N ILE A 872 -9.64 -16.75 10.34
CA ILE A 872 -11.06 -16.88 10.70
C ILE A 872 -11.44 -18.35 10.89
N ILE A 873 -11.04 -19.22 9.94
CA ILE A 873 -11.34 -20.65 9.97
C ILE A 873 -10.48 -21.39 11.01
N SER A 874 -9.18 -21.07 11.16
CA SER A 874 -8.31 -21.78 12.10
C SER A 874 -8.52 -21.41 13.57
N ASP A 875 -8.91 -20.18 13.88
CA ASP A 875 -9.19 -19.75 15.27
C ASP A 875 -10.57 -20.20 15.78
N SER A 876 -11.27 -21.07 15.04
CA SER A 876 -12.54 -21.69 15.49
C SER A 876 -12.36 -23.02 16.22
N SER A 877 -11.12 -23.52 16.27
CA SER A 877 -10.72 -24.76 16.95
C SER A 877 -10.55 -24.53 18.45
#